data_AF-A0A1V6IAD3-F1
#
_entry.id   AF-A0A1V6IAD3-F1
#
_cell.length_a   1.000
_cell.length_b   1.000
_cell.length_c   1.000
_cell.angle_alpha   90.00
_cell.angle_beta   90.00
_cell.angle_gamma   90.00
#
_symmetry.space_group_name_H-M   'P 1'
#
loop_
_entity.id
_entity.type
_entity.pdbx_description
1 polymer ?
#
loop_
_entity_poly.entity_id
_entity_poly.type
_entity_poly.pdbx_seq_one_letter_code
_entity_poly.pdbx_strand_id
1 'polypeptide(L)'
;MKRTILTLLSCIIYIVIYSQEFNNGEADKIINGADRIYYNDNKTFPSYIKFNSSFGKTTDQLLSEWQKTFKINYKLLNVEKDLIGLEHYKYQQYYDTIPIEWAIFKLHVKNGKINSFSGTIWTDIHPISSPSISGDMAVKIALDVHKADLYMWQDSAEEAYLKIINKDQNATYTPQPHLVIYKTNDRENLAYKLTIYSKRPLAKKDYYIDANTGEIIDIINKIQNSDVQGTAVTKYSGTQTITTDSYSGYYRLRESGRGNGIFTYNMQLGSDYNSAVDFTDNDNYWNNVNAQKDEVATDAHWASEKYYDYFYNTFNRNSIDNNGFALYNYVHTDLTAFGLSDNVNAFWDGSRMTYGDGDATYSPLTTVDITAHEITHGLTEFTAGLVYANESGALNEAFSDIFGTVVEFYAKPTDANWTIGEDIGAAFRSIANPNMYQNPDTYYGDYWDPSEEVHNNSTVFSHWFYILVNGKTGTNDIGNNFSVTGIGIDKAAKIAYYTLVNYLPTSATYSDARFYTILTATELYGPCSAEVEAVTNAMYAIGVGDPYQPGVSADFSASITQNCQAPLTVQFSNLSNNASSYYWDFGDGSTSTAQNPSHTYNSYGNYTVTLIADGNSCGIDTLTMTNYISVDPNNLCYVEMPLNGSGGNISNCNGILYDGGGPNGNYDDMSDAIITISPTGATSITLFFNSFDIEPGSGSSCDYDYLEIFDGPNTSSTSLGRYCNTTGAPDTIFSSGNALTLKLHSDQALNLNGFEAVWICNATNVAPLSAFQIDSINPCNGFVQFIDQSFHNPTSWSWDFGDGSTSNLQSPYHIYNNNGVYTVSLSTSNSYGSHSITKTNIVNINRPQPPTVMGDTICPNETANLFANGSGEVLWYYSTTDLSSFNTGQSFITPALQQTTTYWVQDHFPSASYNVGDTRSSSNGGYFTNTNQHYLIFDSYANSILVSVEVNAQGAGNRYIELTDYQGNIIADKTVNIPNGISRINLGFNLPIANNLKLWGPGSPYLWRNNSGSSYPYQINNVLSITGCSATDQGYYYYFYDWEIKIPDCSSSKVPIIAFVDECQNIAESSNQLINIYPNPTSNRVNIELNDNISLKGLSLLDITGRVIPTNIFLNSQNSFYLDLSNLADGIYYLQLFIDENKYINKIIVQH
;
A
#
# COMPACT_ATOMS: atom_id res chain seq x y z
N MET A 1 14.22 61.55 30.30
CA MET A 1 14.30 60.68 31.51
C MET A 1 13.23 61.15 32.50
N LYS A 2 12.36 60.24 32.96
CA LYS A 2 11.24 60.46 33.91
C LYS A 2 10.05 61.30 33.38
N ARG A 3 9.12 60.67 32.63
CA ARG A 3 7.64 60.86 32.70
C ARG A 3 6.82 60.34 31.50
N THR A 4 7.40 59.69 30.49
CA THR A 4 6.65 59.30 29.27
C THR A 4 6.26 57.81 29.16
N ILE A 5 6.20 57.09 30.28
CA ILE A 5 5.75 55.67 30.33
C ILE A 5 4.32 55.53 30.88
N LEU A 6 3.71 56.63 31.34
CA LEU A 6 2.40 56.60 32.03
C LEU A 6 1.19 56.97 31.15
N THR A 7 1.37 57.14 29.82
CA THR A 7 0.28 57.60 28.93
C THR A 7 -0.04 56.67 27.76
N LEU A 8 0.61 55.50 27.64
CA LEU A 8 0.18 54.45 26.70
C LEU A 8 -0.52 53.24 27.35
N LEU A 9 -0.51 53.14 28.69
CA LEU A 9 -1.26 52.11 29.41
C LEU A 9 -2.71 52.51 29.73
N SER A 10 -3.09 53.77 29.46
CA SER A 10 -4.38 54.36 29.87
C SER A 10 -5.39 54.53 28.72
N CYS A 11 -5.16 53.92 27.54
CA CYS A 11 -6.08 54.00 26.39
C CYS A 11 -6.61 52.65 25.87
N ILE A 12 -6.37 51.53 26.55
CA ILE A 12 -6.97 50.22 26.19
C ILE A 12 -7.56 49.52 27.43
N ILE A 13 -8.21 50.25 28.35
CA ILE A 13 -9.02 49.62 29.40
C ILE A 13 -10.23 50.50 29.64
N TYR A 14 -11.22 50.39 28.76
CA TYR A 14 -12.66 50.53 29.00
C TYR A 14 -13.36 50.16 27.69
N ILE A 15 -13.03 48.98 27.17
CA ILE A 15 -13.85 48.29 26.19
C ILE A 15 -14.59 47.24 27.00
N VAL A 16 -15.90 47.20 26.87
CA VAL A 16 -16.75 46.12 27.36
C VAL A 16 -16.16 44.81 26.80
N ILE A 17 -15.48 44.03 27.65
CA ILE A 17 -14.65 42.90 27.21
C ILE A 17 -15.57 41.71 26.93
N TYR A 18 -15.97 41.58 25.66
CA TYR A 18 -16.27 40.29 25.06
C TYR A 18 -14.97 39.50 24.88
N SER A 19 -15.06 38.18 24.81
CA SER A 19 -13.91 37.29 24.68
C SER A 19 -13.07 37.72 23.48
N GLN A 20 -11.76 37.88 23.70
CA GLN A 20 -10.88 38.50 22.73
C GLN A 20 -9.54 37.78 22.65
N GLU A 21 -9.07 37.60 21.42
CA GLU A 21 -7.82 36.92 21.12
C GLU A 21 -6.85 37.89 20.41
N PHE A 22 -5.59 37.85 20.82
CA PHE A 22 -4.49 38.61 20.23
C PHE A 22 -3.41 37.65 19.76
N ASN A 23 -2.84 37.89 18.58
CA ASN A 23 -1.83 37.04 17.96
C ASN A 23 -0.54 37.82 17.62
N ASN A 24 0.59 37.13 17.58
CA ASN A 24 1.91 37.60 17.17
C ASN A 24 2.33 38.94 17.81
N GLY A 25 2.70 39.95 17.00
CA GLY A 25 3.19 41.23 17.49
C GLY A 25 2.19 42.06 18.31
N GLU A 26 0.90 41.71 18.30
CA GLU A 26 -0.09 42.29 19.22
C GLU A 26 -0.07 41.57 20.58
N ALA A 27 0.07 40.25 20.57
CA ALA A 27 0.26 39.45 21.78
C ALA A 27 1.57 39.85 22.51
N ASP A 28 2.68 40.01 21.78
CA ASP A 28 3.98 40.38 22.35
C ASP A 28 3.98 41.78 23.04
N LYS A 29 3.14 42.71 22.55
CA LYS A 29 2.96 44.03 23.18
C LYS A 29 2.21 43.96 24.51
N ILE A 30 1.35 42.95 24.69
CA ILE A 30 0.55 42.75 25.90
C ILE A 30 1.36 41.95 26.93
N ILE A 31 1.93 40.81 26.53
CA ILE A 31 2.86 40.02 27.33
C ILE A 31 4.11 39.75 26.49
N ASN A 32 5.23 40.28 26.95
CA ASN A 32 6.51 40.14 26.27
C ASN A 32 6.88 38.66 26.07
N GLY A 33 7.12 38.28 24.82
CA GLY A 33 7.43 36.93 24.38
C GLY A 33 6.22 36.03 24.14
N ALA A 34 5.01 36.57 24.04
CA ALA A 34 3.80 35.82 23.70
C ALA A 34 3.51 35.84 22.19
N ASP A 35 3.17 34.68 21.63
CA ASP A 35 2.66 34.52 20.26
C ASP A 35 1.14 34.57 20.19
N ARG A 36 0.45 34.21 21.28
CA ARG A 36 -1.02 34.20 21.34
C ARG A 36 -1.50 34.45 22.76
N ILE A 37 -2.52 35.29 22.91
CA ILE A 37 -3.14 35.60 24.19
C ILE A 37 -4.65 35.56 24.02
N TYR A 38 -5.33 34.91 24.96
CA TYR A 38 -6.79 34.87 25.02
C TYR A 38 -7.31 35.42 26.34
N TYR A 39 -8.27 36.34 26.25
CA TYR A 39 -9.05 36.86 27.36
C TYR A 39 -10.47 36.27 27.32
N ASN A 40 -10.90 35.77 28.46
CA ASN A 40 -12.29 35.41 28.72
C ASN A 40 -13.04 36.62 29.30
N ASP A 41 -14.36 36.69 29.09
CA ASP A 41 -15.24 37.78 29.56
C ASP A 41 -14.98 38.08 31.04
N ASN A 42 -14.94 39.38 31.38
CA ASN A 42 -14.81 39.88 32.76
C ASN A 42 -13.51 39.52 33.51
N LYS A 43 -12.43 39.10 32.83
CA LYS A 43 -11.12 38.88 33.46
C LYS A 43 -10.09 39.94 33.07
N THR A 44 -9.34 40.42 34.06
CA THR A 44 -8.26 41.41 33.89
C THR A 44 -6.91 40.78 33.52
N PHE A 45 -6.78 39.47 33.70
CA PHE A 45 -5.60 38.69 33.32
C PHE A 45 -5.99 37.66 32.24
N PRO A 46 -5.10 37.38 31.24
CA PRO A 46 -5.38 36.38 30.22
C PRO A 46 -5.73 35.01 30.80
N SER A 47 -6.67 34.30 30.17
CA SER A 47 -6.97 32.90 30.53
C SER A 47 -6.06 31.91 29.83
N TYR A 48 -5.40 32.33 28.73
CA TYR A 48 -4.39 31.54 28.05
C TYR A 48 -3.31 32.43 27.42
N ILE A 49 -2.06 31.97 27.44
CA ILE A 49 -0.92 32.60 26.80
C ILE A 49 -0.07 31.51 26.14
N LYS A 50 0.18 31.62 24.84
CA LYS A 50 1.22 30.85 24.14
C LYS A 50 2.50 31.67 24.11
N PHE A 51 3.60 31.12 24.60
CA PHE A 51 4.90 31.76 24.52
C PHE A 51 5.64 31.35 23.25
N ASN A 52 6.40 32.29 22.71
CA ASN A 52 7.18 32.09 21.51
C ASN A 52 8.45 31.29 21.77
N SER A 53 9.05 30.74 20.71
CA SER A 53 10.26 29.91 20.81
C SER A 53 11.47 30.65 21.38
N SER A 54 11.46 31.99 21.34
CA SER A 54 12.49 32.88 21.88
C SER A 54 12.28 33.22 23.36
N PHE A 55 11.19 32.75 23.97
CA PHE A 55 10.87 33.00 25.37
C PHE A 55 11.83 32.24 26.30
N GLY A 56 12.87 32.94 26.75
CA GLY A 56 14.00 32.36 27.49
C GLY A 56 13.87 32.30 29.01
N LYS A 57 12.68 32.54 29.57
CA LYS A 57 12.46 32.54 31.04
C LYS A 57 12.14 31.13 31.54
N THR A 58 12.74 30.77 32.68
CA THR A 58 12.36 29.57 33.46
C THR A 58 11.05 29.80 34.22
N THR A 59 10.40 28.72 34.66
CA THR A 59 9.17 28.76 35.47
C THR A 59 9.31 29.69 36.68
N ASP A 60 10.40 29.56 37.44
CA ASP A 60 10.64 30.38 38.63
C ASP A 60 10.85 31.87 38.29
N GLN A 61 11.52 32.18 37.18
CA GLN A 61 11.75 33.56 36.74
C GLN A 61 10.44 34.22 36.33
N LEU A 62 9.61 33.53 35.55
CA LEU A 62 8.31 34.05 35.12
C LEU A 62 7.38 34.26 36.32
N LEU A 63 7.29 33.29 37.21
CA LEU A 63 6.43 33.38 38.39
C LEU A 63 6.91 34.44 39.40
N SER A 64 8.22 34.61 39.56
CA SER A 64 8.80 35.68 40.39
C SER A 64 8.49 37.07 39.83
N GLU A 65 8.48 37.21 38.51
CA GLU A 65 8.09 38.44 37.83
C GLU A 65 6.59 38.71 38.02
N TRP A 66 5.75 37.72 37.80
CA TRP A 66 4.30 37.86 37.99
C TRP A 66 3.92 38.16 39.43
N GLN A 67 4.60 37.54 40.41
CA GLN A 67 4.44 37.87 41.83
C GLN A 67 4.74 39.35 42.12
N LYS A 68 5.77 39.93 41.50
CA LYS A 68 6.13 41.35 41.70
C LYS A 68 5.21 42.30 40.95
N THR A 69 4.91 41.98 39.69
CA THR A 69 4.16 42.84 38.76
C THR A 69 2.67 42.84 39.09
N PHE A 70 2.09 41.66 39.33
CA PHE A 70 0.66 41.48 39.55
C PHE A 70 0.29 41.26 41.03
N LYS A 71 1.29 41.27 41.93
CA LYS A 71 1.13 41.11 43.39
C LYS A 71 0.39 39.84 43.79
N ILE A 72 0.65 38.74 43.09
CA ILE A 72 0.02 37.44 43.34
C ILE A 72 0.90 36.57 44.25
N ASN A 73 0.29 35.81 45.15
CA ASN A 73 0.95 34.69 45.82
C ASN A 73 0.39 33.38 45.26
N TYR A 74 1.19 32.31 45.27
CA TYR A 74 0.79 31.01 44.74
C TYR A 74 1.52 29.86 45.45
N LYS A 75 0.97 28.66 45.32
CA LYS A 75 1.59 27.42 45.78
C LYS A 75 1.43 26.34 44.71
N LEU A 76 2.51 25.63 44.42
CA LEU A 76 2.48 24.46 43.53
C LEU A 76 1.63 23.37 44.18
N LEU A 77 0.65 22.86 43.44
CA LEU A 77 -0.21 21.74 43.85
C LEU A 77 0.38 20.42 43.37
N ASN A 78 0.64 20.30 42.07
CA ASN A 78 1.23 19.13 41.46
C ASN A 78 1.92 19.47 40.14
N VAL A 79 2.73 18.52 39.67
CA VAL A 79 3.29 18.51 38.33
C VAL A 79 2.85 17.21 37.68
N GLU A 80 2.20 17.32 36.54
CA GLU A 80 1.76 16.17 35.73
C GLU A 80 2.55 16.19 34.43
N LYS A 81 3.06 15.03 33.98
CA LYS A 81 3.70 14.93 32.68
C LYS A 81 2.76 14.20 31.74
N ASP A 82 2.42 14.82 30.62
CA ASP A 82 1.59 14.19 29.60
C ASP A 82 2.42 13.26 28.70
N LEU A 83 1.71 12.49 27.88
CA LEU A 83 2.30 11.49 26.99
C LEU A 83 3.11 12.11 25.84
N ILE A 84 2.95 13.42 25.57
CA ILE A 84 3.73 14.16 24.55
C ILE A 84 4.94 14.92 25.15
N GLY A 85 5.26 14.64 26.43
CA GLY A 85 6.43 15.13 27.12
C GLY A 85 6.33 16.56 27.65
N LEU A 86 5.14 17.17 27.68
CA LEU A 86 4.89 18.42 28.40
C LEU A 86 4.69 18.14 29.89
N GLU A 87 5.34 18.93 30.71
CA GLU A 87 5.12 19.00 32.14
C GLU A 87 4.16 20.15 32.46
N HIS A 88 3.08 19.86 33.18
CA HIS A 88 2.05 20.81 33.58
C HIS A 88 2.17 21.10 35.06
N TYR A 89 2.71 22.27 35.38
CA TYR A 89 2.88 22.75 36.74
C TYR A 89 1.61 23.47 37.17
N LYS A 90 0.80 22.86 38.05
CA LYS A 90 -0.48 23.41 38.52
C LYS A 90 -0.31 24.17 39.82
N TYR A 91 -0.79 25.40 39.88
CA TYR A 91 -0.66 26.30 41.01
C TYR A 91 -2.02 26.74 41.53
N GLN A 92 -2.17 26.81 42.86
CA GLN A 92 -3.26 27.49 43.54
C GLN A 92 -2.81 28.91 43.87
N GLN A 93 -3.62 29.92 43.54
CA GLN A 93 -3.37 31.31 43.93
C GLN A 93 -3.83 31.58 45.38
N TYR A 94 -3.08 32.44 46.07
CA TYR A 94 -3.32 32.87 47.45
C TYR A 94 -3.35 34.40 47.56
N TYR A 95 -4.15 34.88 48.51
CA TYR A 95 -4.02 36.19 49.12
C TYR A 95 -3.41 36.02 50.50
N ASP A 96 -2.18 36.50 50.68
CA ASP A 96 -1.38 36.22 51.88
C ASP A 96 -1.25 34.70 52.13
N THR A 97 -1.90 34.14 53.15
CA THR A 97 -1.96 32.68 53.41
C THR A 97 -3.32 32.03 53.07
N ILE A 98 -4.27 32.79 52.54
CA ILE A 98 -5.65 32.35 52.30
C ILE A 98 -5.83 32.03 50.81
N PRO A 99 -6.27 30.81 50.43
CA PRO A 99 -6.46 30.48 49.02
C PRO A 99 -7.61 31.28 48.43
N ILE A 100 -7.44 31.73 47.18
CA ILE A 100 -8.52 32.34 46.42
C ILE A 100 -9.26 31.23 45.70
N GLU A 101 -10.55 31.08 46.00
CA GLU A 101 -11.36 29.99 45.46
C GLU A 101 -11.39 30.07 43.93
N TRP A 102 -11.20 28.92 43.27
CA TRP A 102 -11.18 28.74 41.80
C TRP A 102 -10.05 29.44 41.03
N ALA A 103 -9.14 30.10 41.73
CA ALA A 103 -7.96 30.73 41.14
C ALA A 103 -6.82 29.71 40.96
N ILE A 104 -7.00 28.78 40.02
CA ILE A 104 -5.99 27.77 39.66
C ILE A 104 -5.45 28.09 38.28
N PHE A 105 -4.13 28.01 38.13
CA PHE A 105 -3.46 28.16 36.84
C PHE A 105 -2.38 27.12 36.63
N LYS A 106 -2.01 26.90 35.37
CA LYS A 106 -1.01 25.92 34.93
C LYS A 106 0.05 26.59 34.05
N LEU A 107 1.30 26.17 34.22
CA LEU A 107 2.36 26.42 33.26
C LEU A 107 2.73 25.11 32.58
N HIS A 108 2.69 25.11 31.25
CA HIS A 108 3.01 23.95 30.43
C HIS A 108 4.44 24.11 29.91
N VAL A 109 5.31 23.16 30.24
CA VAL A 109 6.75 23.23 30.02
C VAL A 109 7.17 22.05 29.15
N LYS A 110 7.84 22.30 28.02
CA LYS A 110 8.41 21.25 27.16
C LYS A 110 9.92 21.39 27.14
N ASN A 111 10.64 20.31 27.42
CA ASN A 111 12.11 20.29 27.40
C ASN A 111 12.76 21.42 28.22
N GLY A 112 12.19 21.72 29.39
CA GLY A 112 12.67 22.79 30.28
C GLY A 112 12.34 24.23 29.83
N LYS A 113 11.59 24.43 28.73
CA LYS A 113 11.13 25.74 28.27
C LYS A 113 9.61 25.90 28.47
N ILE A 114 9.18 27.07 28.92
CA ILE A 114 7.75 27.38 29.08
C ILE A 114 7.12 27.50 27.69
N ASN A 115 6.16 26.63 27.41
CA ASN A 115 5.44 26.59 26.16
C ASN A 115 4.17 27.45 26.20
N SER A 116 3.40 27.33 27.28
CA SER A 116 2.15 28.08 27.45
C SER A 116 1.73 28.20 28.91
N PHE A 117 0.78 29.10 29.16
CA PHE A 117 0.04 29.27 30.39
C PHE A 117 -1.44 29.05 30.12
N SER A 118 -2.14 28.41 31.05
CA SER A 118 -3.62 28.34 31.06
C SER A 118 -4.18 28.47 32.47
N GLY A 119 -5.39 29.01 32.60
CA GLY A 119 -6.15 29.03 33.84
C GLY A 119 -6.47 30.44 34.34
N THR A 120 -6.69 30.58 35.65
CA THR A 120 -7.22 31.82 36.23
C THR A 120 -6.25 32.42 37.24
N ILE A 121 -5.91 33.68 37.03
CA ILE A 121 -5.22 34.55 37.98
C ILE A 121 -6.10 35.78 38.21
N TRP A 122 -6.36 36.10 39.48
CA TRP A 122 -7.01 37.35 39.86
C TRP A 122 -5.98 38.38 40.31
N THR A 123 -5.99 39.57 39.70
CA THR A 123 -5.12 40.68 40.07
C THR A 123 -5.87 41.72 40.90
N ASP A 124 -5.14 42.54 41.66
CA ASP A 124 -5.68 43.69 42.42
C ASP A 124 -6.81 43.35 43.42
N ILE A 125 -6.75 42.17 44.02
CA ILE A 125 -7.69 41.75 45.07
C ILE A 125 -7.39 42.41 46.43
N HIS A 126 -8.44 42.85 47.12
CA HIS A 126 -8.40 43.57 48.40
C HIS A 126 -9.50 43.11 49.38
N PRO A 127 -9.56 41.83 49.75
CA PRO A 127 -10.56 41.34 50.70
C PRO A 127 -10.29 41.83 52.13
N ILE A 128 -11.34 41.92 52.95
CA ILE A 128 -11.19 42.12 54.40
C ILE A 128 -10.46 40.89 54.97
N SER A 129 -9.30 41.09 55.60
CA SER A 129 -8.36 40.00 55.88
C SER A 129 -8.51 39.31 57.26
N SER A 130 -9.53 39.65 58.04
CA SER A 130 -9.77 39.04 59.36
C SER A 130 -11.23 38.70 59.55
N PRO A 131 -11.58 37.45 59.94
CA PRO A 131 -12.95 37.04 60.13
C PRO A 131 -13.54 37.66 61.42
N SER A 132 -14.77 38.15 61.35
CA SER A 132 -15.53 38.66 62.51
C SER A 132 -16.41 37.58 63.17
N ILE A 133 -16.68 36.46 62.48
CA ILE A 133 -17.34 35.27 63.04
C ILE A 133 -16.37 34.08 63.10
N SER A 134 -16.59 33.15 64.04
CA SER A 134 -15.78 31.94 64.18
C SER A 134 -16.17 30.87 63.15
N GLY A 135 -15.26 29.94 62.85
CA GLY A 135 -15.54 28.78 62.01
C GLY A 135 -16.69 27.92 62.57
N ASP A 136 -16.77 27.74 63.88
CA ASP A 136 -17.89 27.02 64.52
C ASP A 136 -19.25 27.70 64.28
N MET A 137 -19.27 29.05 64.26
CA MET A 137 -20.48 29.80 63.94
C MET A 137 -20.86 29.60 62.47
N ALA A 138 -19.89 29.54 61.55
CA ALA A 138 -20.14 29.23 60.15
C ALA A 138 -20.68 27.80 59.97
N VAL A 139 -20.13 26.81 60.68
CA VAL A 139 -20.68 25.44 60.69
C VAL A 139 -22.14 25.45 61.15
N LYS A 140 -22.45 26.17 62.22
CA LYS A 140 -23.82 26.28 62.73
C LYS A 140 -24.77 26.89 61.69
N ILE A 141 -24.38 28.01 61.06
CA ILE A 141 -25.17 28.68 60.02
C ILE A 141 -25.43 27.72 58.84
N ALA A 142 -24.41 27.00 58.39
CA ALA A 142 -24.54 26.04 57.29
C ALA A 142 -25.50 24.89 57.64
N LEU A 143 -25.42 24.35 58.85
CA LEU A 143 -26.32 23.28 59.32
C LEU A 143 -27.77 23.74 59.46
N ASP A 144 -27.98 24.96 59.99
CA ASP A 144 -29.32 25.57 60.15
C ASP A 144 -30.05 25.73 58.81
N VAL A 145 -29.30 25.89 57.71
CA VAL A 145 -29.83 25.96 56.35
C VAL A 145 -29.88 24.59 55.66
N HIS A 146 -28.88 23.74 55.87
CA HIS A 146 -28.78 22.44 55.18
C HIS A 146 -29.86 21.44 55.61
N LYS A 147 -30.19 21.40 56.91
CA LYS A 147 -31.23 20.55 57.54
C LYS A 147 -31.35 19.13 56.95
N ALA A 148 -30.61 18.18 57.51
CA ALA A 148 -30.72 16.77 57.17
C ALA A 148 -31.21 15.92 58.35
N ASP A 149 -31.87 14.80 58.05
CA ASP A 149 -32.32 13.82 59.04
C ASP A 149 -31.15 12.99 59.58
N LEU A 150 -30.19 12.69 58.71
CA LEU A 150 -28.95 12.01 59.08
C LEU A 150 -27.79 12.58 58.27
N TYR A 151 -26.77 13.07 58.99
CA TYR A 151 -25.52 13.50 58.39
C TYR A 151 -24.49 12.38 58.33
N MET A 152 -23.57 12.43 57.35
CA MET A 152 -22.64 11.33 57.10
C MET A 152 -21.67 11.09 58.27
N TRP A 153 -21.27 12.16 58.99
CA TRP A 153 -20.42 12.02 60.20
C TRP A 153 -21.15 11.45 61.42
N GLN A 154 -22.48 11.37 61.38
CA GLN A 154 -23.27 10.76 62.45
C GLN A 154 -23.41 9.24 62.27
N ASP A 155 -23.02 8.70 61.11
CA ASP A 155 -22.97 7.26 60.84
C ASP A 155 -21.56 6.73 61.12
N SER A 156 -21.42 5.98 62.22
CA SER A 156 -20.13 5.45 62.65
C SER A 156 -19.50 4.46 61.67
N ALA A 157 -20.31 3.77 60.85
CA ALA A 157 -19.79 2.84 59.85
C ALA A 157 -19.16 3.59 58.67
N GLU A 158 -19.80 4.68 58.23
CA GLU A 158 -19.30 5.54 57.16
C GLU A 158 -18.02 6.27 57.57
N GLU A 159 -17.97 6.82 58.81
CA GLU A 159 -16.75 7.41 59.37
C GLU A 159 -15.59 6.41 59.46
N ALA A 160 -15.86 5.15 59.80
CA ALA A 160 -14.84 4.10 59.83
C ALA A 160 -14.38 3.73 58.41
N TYR A 161 -15.32 3.64 57.46
CA TYR A 161 -15.03 3.32 56.07
C TYR A 161 -14.19 4.43 55.39
N LEU A 162 -14.51 5.70 55.63
CA LEU A 162 -13.76 6.85 55.11
C LEU A 162 -12.27 6.80 55.47
N LYS A 163 -11.96 6.40 56.72
CA LYS A 163 -10.57 6.28 57.19
C LYS A 163 -9.81 5.16 56.51
N ILE A 164 -10.50 4.06 56.17
CA ILE A 164 -9.92 2.93 55.45
C ILE A 164 -9.61 3.34 53.99
N ILE A 165 -10.59 3.92 53.29
CA ILE A 165 -10.44 4.25 51.86
C ILE A 165 -9.43 5.38 51.63
N ASN A 166 -9.38 6.38 52.51
CA ASN A 166 -8.42 7.48 52.40
C ASN A 166 -7.04 7.17 53.00
N LYS A 167 -6.89 6.01 53.66
CA LYS A 167 -5.68 5.63 54.41
C LYS A 167 -5.23 6.71 55.42
N ASP A 168 -6.18 7.45 55.97
CA ASP A 168 -5.93 8.54 56.92
C ASP A 168 -6.84 8.35 58.14
N GLN A 169 -6.23 8.13 59.30
CA GLN A 169 -6.95 7.93 60.57
C GLN A 169 -7.67 9.19 61.04
N ASN A 170 -7.29 10.37 60.53
CA ASN A 170 -7.93 11.65 60.82
C ASN A 170 -9.04 12.01 59.82
N ALA A 171 -9.27 11.21 58.77
CA ALA A 171 -10.33 11.49 57.82
C ALA A 171 -11.70 11.45 58.53
N THR A 172 -12.51 12.48 58.28
CA THR A 172 -13.84 12.63 58.85
C THR A 172 -14.77 13.37 57.89
N TYR A 173 -16.06 13.04 57.95
CA TYR A 173 -17.13 13.79 57.29
C TYR A 173 -17.56 15.01 58.11
N THR A 174 -17.06 15.18 59.34
CA THR A 174 -17.36 16.34 60.19
C THR A 174 -16.96 17.62 59.46
N PRO A 175 -17.89 18.58 59.24
CA PRO A 175 -17.59 19.78 58.47
C PRO A 175 -16.40 20.55 59.06
N GLN A 176 -15.38 20.77 58.24
CA GLN A 176 -14.19 21.55 58.62
C GLN A 176 -14.20 22.90 57.89
N PRO A 177 -14.47 24.01 58.60
CA PRO A 177 -14.48 25.34 58.00
C PRO A 177 -13.05 25.81 57.71
N HIS A 178 -12.78 26.20 56.47
CA HIS A 178 -11.51 26.80 56.06
C HIS A 178 -11.76 28.17 55.44
N LEU A 179 -10.89 29.14 55.74
CA LEU A 179 -10.98 30.46 55.13
C LEU A 179 -10.56 30.39 53.66
N VAL A 180 -11.34 31.03 52.80
CA VAL A 180 -11.08 31.24 51.38
C VAL A 180 -11.42 32.68 51.01
N ILE A 181 -10.80 33.19 49.95
CA ILE A 181 -11.29 34.41 49.30
C ILE A 181 -12.26 33.99 48.18
N TYR A 182 -13.53 34.35 48.32
CA TYR A 182 -14.58 34.04 47.37
C TYR A 182 -15.01 35.31 46.63
N LYS A 183 -14.73 35.36 45.32
CA LYS A 183 -15.05 36.50 44.46
C LYS A 183 -16.39 36.29 43.78
N THR A 184 -17.31 37.24 43.95
CA THR A 184 -18.53 37.36 43.14
C THR A 184 -18.38 38.56 42.19
N ASN A 185 -19.34 38.76 41.27
CA ASN A 185 -19.28 39.84 40.28
C ASN A 185 -19.11 41.24 40.90
N ASP A 186 -19.63 41.46 42.11
CA ASP A 186 -19.70 42.78 42.74
C ASP A 186 -18.80 42.94 43.96
N ARG A 187 -18.24 41.85 44.52
CA ARG A 187 -17.50 41.89 45.79
C ARG A 187 -16.48 40.77 45.97
N GLU A 188 -15.45 41.05 46.75
CA GLU A 188 -14.42 40.11 47.17
C GLU A 188 -14.60 39.82 48.66
N ASN A 189 -14.99 38.59 49.00
CA ASN A 189 -15.38 38.25 50.36
C ASN A 189 -14.37 37.29 50.98
N LEU A 190 -13.98 37.56 52.22
CA LEU A 190 -13.41 36.53 53.06
C LEU A 190 -14.54 35.63 53.53
N ALA A 191 -14.47 34.34 53.21
CA ALA A 191 -15.52 33.38 53.48
C ALA A 191 -15.00 32.13 54.16
N TYR A 192 -15.81 31.50 55.00
CA TYR A 192 -15.61 30.11 55.37
C TYR A 192 -16.21 29.22 54.30
N LYS A 193 -15.36 28.37 53.72
CA LYS A 193 -15.79 27.21 52.92
C LYS A 193 -15.89 26.01 53.85
N LEU A 194 -17.04 25.36 53.86
CA LEU A 194 -17.20 24.05 54.49
C LEU A 194 -18.09 23.15 53.65
N THR A 195 -17.73 21.87 53.59
CA THR A 195 -18.55 20.85 52.92
C THR A 195 -19.45 20.18 53.95
N ILE A 196 -20.77 20.19 53.71
CA ILE A 196 -21.72 19.39 54.46
C ILE A 196 -22.12 18.19 53.60
N TYR A 197 -22.04 17.00 54.19
CA TYR A 197 -22.47 15.76 53.57
C TYR A 197 -23.58 15.12 54.40
N SER A 198 -24.80 15.12 53.88
CA SER A 198 -25.94 14.41 54.43
C SER A 198 -26.13 13.05 53.78
N LYS A 199 -26.51 12.05 54.58
CA LYS A 199 -26.92 10.71 54.12
C LYS A 199 -28.42 10.68 53.79
N ARG A 200 -29.25 11.44 54.52
CA ARG A 200 -30.70 11.52 54.30
C ARG A 200 -31.23 12.96 54.49
N PRO A 201 -31.74 13.61 53.43
CA PRO A 201 -31.59 13.22 52.02
C PRO A 201 -30.10 13.19 51.62
N LEU A 202 -29.70 12.37 50.64
CA LEU A 202 -28.30 12.33 50.21
C LEU A 202 -27.96 13.65 49.52
N ALA A 203 -27.10 14.45 50.13
CA ALA A 203 -26.62 15.67 49.51
C ALA A 203 -25.21 15.99 50.02
N LYS A 204 -24.32 16.34 49.11
CA LYS A 204 -23.02 16.93 49.44
C LYS A 204 -23.02 18.35 48.91
N LYS A 205 -22.82 19.35 49.76
CA LYS A 205 -22.83 20.76 49.36
C LYS A 205 -21.66 21.50 50.00
N ASP A 206 -20.99 22.35 49.23
CA ASP A 206 -20.07 23.35 49.76
C ASP A 206 -20.86 24.61 50.10
N TYR A 207 -20.70 25.09 51.33
CA TYR A 207 -21.24 26.36 51.79
C TYR A 207 -20.13 27.38 51.84
N TYR A 208 -20.37 28.54 51.24
CA TYR A 208 -19.51 29.72 51.34
C TYR A 208 -20.23 30.73 52.22
N ILE A 209 -19.70 30.97 53.42
CA ILE A 209 -20.32 31.86 54.41
C ILE A 209 -19.40 33.03 54.63
N ASP A 210 -19.93 34.24 54.48
CA ASP A 210 -19.20 35.47 54.72
C ASP A 210 -18.65 35.46 56.15
N ALA A 211 -17.32 35.51 56.25
CA ALA A 211 -16.62 35.36 57.51
C ALA A 211 -16.75 36.61 58.41
N ASN A 212 -17.39 37.67 57.93
CA ASN A 212 -17.67 38.88 58.70
C ASN A 212 -19.14 39.04 59.05
N THR A 213 -20.05 38.81 58.11
CA THR A 213 -21.49 39.02 58.31
C THR A 213 -22.23 37.75 58.73
N GLY A 214 -21.67 36.57 58.42
CA GLY A 214 -22.37 35.29 58.58
C GLY A 214 -23.43 35.03 57.51
N GLU A 215 -23.55 35.88 56.49
CA GLU A 215 -24.45 35.64 55.36
C GLU A 215 -23.91 34.50 54.50
N ILE A 216 -24.79 33.61 54.04
CA ILE A 216 -24.42 32.61 53.03
C ILE A 216 -24.23 33.36 51.70
N ILE A 217 -23.00 33.34 51.21
CA ILE A 217 -22.61 33.93 49.94
C ILE A 217 -23.06 33.03 48.79
N ASP A 218 -22.80 31.73 48.93
CA ASP A 218 -23.09 30.76 47.89
C ASP A 218 -23.23 29.34 48.48
N ILE A 219 -23.98 28.49 47.77
CA ILE A 219 -24.13 27.08 48.10
C ILE A 219 -23.95 26.29 46.80
N ILE A 220 -22.88 25.49 46.77
CA ILE A 220 -22.53 24.70 45.61
C ILE A 220 -22.84 23.25 45.89
N ASN A 221 -23.77 22.70 45.13
CA ASN A 221 -24.10 21.29 45.23
C ASN A 221 -23.00 20.45 44.59
N LYS A 222 -22.41 19.54 45.35
CA LYS A 222 -21.39 18.57 44.92
C LYS A 222 -21.96 17.17 44.62
N ILE A 223 -23.05 16.80 45.30
CA ILE A 223 -23.87 15.61 45.04
C ILE A 223 -25.29 16.03 45.40
N GLN A 224 -26.26 15.90 44.48
CA GLN A 224 -27.66 16.22 44.79
C GLN A 224 -28.56 15.02 45.01
N ASN A 225 -28.16 13.81 44.60
CA ASN A 225 -29.09 12.69 44.58
C ASN A 225 -28.32 11.39 44.84
N SER A 226 -28.94 10.45 45.52
CA SER A 226 -28.44 9.08 45.60
C SER A 226 -28.77 8.38 44.30
N ASP A 227 -27.78 7.75 43.69
CA ASP A 227 -28.01 6.75 42.66
C ASP A 227 -28.90 5.64 43.26
N VAL A 228 -29.99 5.33 42.56
CA VAL A 228 -30.97 4.31 42.91
C VAL A 228 -31.12 3.40 41.69
N GLN A 229 -31.13 2.09 41.94
CA GLN A 229 -31.41 1.13 40.88
C GLN A 229 -32.90 1.21 40.52
N GLY A 230 -33.17 1.56 39.27
CA GLY A 230 -34.49 1.53 38.65
C GLY A 230 -34.64 0.32 37.73
N THR A 231 -35.87 0.04 37.32
CA THR A 231 -36.16 -0.93 36.26
C THR A 231 -36.81 -0.18 35.11
N ALA A 232 -36.31 -0.38 33.89
CA ALA A 232 -36.83 0.22 32.69
C ALA A 232 -37.35 -0.83 31.72
N VAL A 233 -38.56 -0.62 31.22
CA VAL A 233 -39.08 -1.32 30.04
C VAL A 233 -38.68 -0.48 28.84
N THR A 234 -37.50 -0.75 28.31
CA THR A 234 -36.93 -0.04 27.17
C THR A 234 -37.68 -0.40 25.88
N LYS A 235 -37.50 0.39 24.82
CA LYS A 235 -38.12 0.17 23.53
C LYS A 235 -37.51 -1.00 22.77
N TYR A 236 -36.19 -1.09 22.74
CA TYR A 236 -35.44 -2.05 21.91
C TYR A 236 -34.77 -3.14 22.77
N SER A 237 -34.32 -2.81 23.97
CA SER A 237 -33.50 -3.69 24.81
C SER A 237 -34.29 -4.51 25.84
N GLY A 238 -35.63 -4.54 25.74
CA GLY A 238 -36.49 -5.24 26.69
C GLY A 238 -36.48 -4.63 28.11
N THR A 239 -36.73 -5.44 29.14
CA THR A 239 -36.71 -4.97 30.54
C THR A 239 -35.30 -5.00 31.10
N GLN A 240 -34.75 -3.82 31.41
CA GLN A 240 -33.39 -3.63 31.88
C GLN A 240 -33.35 -2.98 33.27
N THR A 241 -32.24 -3.19 33.97
CA THR A 241 -31.92 -2.44 35.19
C THR A 241 -31.10 -1.22 34.81
N ILE A 242 -31.49 -0.04 35.30
CA ILE A 242 -30.79 1.24 35.05
C ILE A 242 -30.47 1.94 36.37
N THR A 243 -29.47 2.82 36.35
CA THR A 243 -29.17 3.69 37.48
C THR A 243 -29.82 5.05 37.27
N THR A 244 -30.57 5.53 38.27
CA THR A 244 -31.23 6.84 38.24
C THR A 244 -30.91 7.62 39.50
N ASP A 245 -31.20 8.91 39.49
CA ASP A 245 -31.02 9.75 40.65
C ASP A 245 -32.36 10.00 41.34
N SER A 246 -32.41 9.95 42.68
CA SER A 246 -33.62 10.33 43.43
C SER A 246 -33.61 11.83 43.73
N TYR A 247 -34.53 12.58 43.12
CA TYR A 247 -34.64 14.03 43.22
C TYR A 247 -36.06 14.47 43.63
N SER A 248 -36.18 15.11 44.80
CA SER A 248 -37.43 15.76 45.26
C SER A 248 -38.69 14.87 45.26
N GLY A 249 -38.55 13.56 45.52
CA GLY A 249 -39.65 12.60 45.53
C GLY A 249 -39.95 11.94 44.16
N TYR A 250 -39.13 12.24 43.16
CA TYR A 250 -39.15 11.64 41.82
C TYR A 250 -37.77 11.00 41.53
N TYR A 251 -37.68 10.28 40.44
CA TYR A 251 -36.45 9.72 39.89
C TYR A 251 -36.16 10.33 38.53
N ARG A 252 -34.89 10.53 38.18
CA ARG A 252 -34.50 11.09 36.88
C ARG A 252 -33.47 10.21 36.20
N LEU A 253 -33.45 10.24 34.86
CA LEU A 253 -32.41 9.58 34.05
C LEU A 253 -31.07 10.33 34.14
N ARG A 254 -30.53 10.37 35.35
CA ARG A 254 -29.23 10.92 35.69
C ARG A 254 -28.58 9.94 36.65
N GLU A 255 -27.27 9.79 36.56
CA GLU A 255 -26.51 9.00 37.52
C GLU A 255 -25.12 9.59 37.73
N SER A 256 -24.47 9.21 38.84
CA SER A 256 -23.12 9.66 39.19
C SER A 256 -22.12 8.51 39.41
N GLY A 257 -22.54 7.26 39.18
CA GLY A 257 -21.75 6.06 39.42
C GLY A 257 -20.69 5.80 38.36
N ARG A 258 -20.89 6.32 37.15
CA ARG A 258 -19.97 6.18 36.00
C ARG A 258 -19.33 7.51 35.61
N GLY A 259 -18.01 7.60 35.75
CA GLY A 259 -17.25 8.81 35.43
C GLY A 259 -17.74 10.04 36.21
N ASN A 260 -17.98 11.14 35.51
CA ASN A 260 -18.62 12.36 36.03
C ASN A 260 -20.16 12.34 35.83
N GLY A 261 -20.72 11.21 35.42
CA GLY A 261 -22.14 10.94 35.33
C GLY A 261 -22.64 10.66 33.92
N ILE A 262 -23.82 10.04 33.85
CA ILE A 262 -24.59 9.84 32.62
C ILE A 262 -25.91 10.58 32.79
N PHE A 263 -26.28 11.39 31.80
CA PHE A 263 -27.45 12.27 31.87
C PHE A 263 -28.26 12.15 30.59
N THR A 264 -29.56 11.89 30.72
CA THR A 264 -30.49 11.81 29.57
C THR A 264 -31.60 12.84 29.71
N TYR A 265 -31.74 13.68 28.70
CA TYR A 265 -32.66 14.82 28.66
C TYR A 265 -33.69 14.68 27.55
N ASN A 266 -34.88 15.22 27.81
CA ASN A 266 -35.96 15.33 26.85
C ASN A 266 -35.90 16.69 26.15
N MET A 267 -35.71 16.70 24.84
CA MET A 267 -35.71 17.89 23.99
C MET A 267 -37.11 18.39 23.63
N GLN A 268 -38.15 17.67 24.03
CA GLN A 268 -39.56 18.04 23.87
C GLN A 268 -39.98 18.31 22.41
N LEU A 269 -39.38 17.60 21.46
CA LEU A 269 -39.54 17.83 20.01
C LEU A 269 -39.10 19.24 19.59
N GLY A 270 -38.11 19.79 20.27
CA GLY A 270 -37.49 21.08 19.97
C GLY A 270 -36.02 20.97 19.54
N SER A 271 -35.39 22.13 19.33
CA SER A 271 -34.00 22.24 18.88
C SER A 271 -33.09 23.10 19.79
N ASP A 272 -33.54 23.46 20.99
CA ASP A 272 -32.76 24.26 21.94
C ASP A 272 -32.39 23.44 23.19
N TYR A 273 -31.10 23.13 23.34
CA TYR A 273 -30.59 22.38 24.48
C TYR A 273 -30.85 23.06 25.83
N ASN A 274 -31.01 24.39 25.88
CA ASN A 274 -31.33 25.11 27.13
C ASN A 274 -32.79 24.90 27.56
N SER A 275 -33.64 24.51 26.62
CA SER A 275 -35.04 24.20 26.85
C SER A 275 -35.26 22.73 27.19
N ALA A 276 -34.21 21.90 27.16
CA ALA A 276 -34.28 20.49 27.50
C ALA A 276 -34.65 20.31 28.99
N VAL A 277 -35.47 19.29 29.25
CA VAL A 277 -35.97 18.98 30.59
C VAL A 277 -35.55 17.59 31.04
N ASP A 278 -35.61 17.36 32.35
CA ASP A 278 -35.41 16.03 32.91
C ASP A 278 -36.57 15.10 32.51
N PHE A 279 -36.22 13.87 32.13
CA PHE A 279 -37.16 12.76 32.29
C PHE A 279 -37.34 12.48 33.78
N THR A 280 -38.59 12.36 34.22
CA THR A 280 -38.94 12.12 35.62
C THR A 280 -39.91 10.97 35.77
N ASP A 281 -39.68 10.10 36.74
CA ASP A 281 -40.56 8.99 37.11
C ASP A 281 -40.89 9.00 38.61
N ASN A 282 -42.05 8.48 39.01
CA ASN A 282 -42.52 8.55 40.41
C ASN A 282 -42.06 7.38 41.29
N ASP A 283 -41.85 6.20 40.72
CA ASP A 283 -41.62 4.97 41.48
C ASP A 283 -40.33 4.21 41.05
N ASN A 284 -39.62 4.76 40.07
CA ASN A 284 -38.40 4.23 39.45
C ASN A 284 -38.62 2.94 38.67
N TYR A 285 -39.87 2.64 38.33
CA TYR A 285 -40.25 1.56 37.43
C TYR A 285 -40.74 2.18 36.12
N TRP A 286 -39.80 2.48 35.24
CA TRP A 286 -39.99 3.15 33.95
C TRP A 286 -40.68 2.21 32.96
N ASN A 287 -41.97 2.00 33.13
CA ASN A 287 -42.81 1.08 32.36
C ASN A 287 -43.71 1.79 31.34
N ASN A 288 -43.45 3.09 31.17
CA ASN A 288 -44.48 4.03 30.86
C ASN A 288 -44.55 4.20 29.35
N VAL A 289 -45.49 3.53 28.70
CA VAL A 289 -46.00 4.05 27.41
C VAL A 289 -46.73 5.36 27.71
N ASN A 290 -45.99 6.44 27.95
CA ASN A 290 -46.48 7.75 28.34
C ASN A 290 -46.36 8.76 27.19
N ALA A 291 -46.94 9.94 27.38
CA ALA A 291 -46.91 10.99 26.37
C ALA A 291 -45.50 11.50 26.06
N GLN A 292 -44.52 11.23 26.92
CA GLN A 292 -43.12 11.61 26.77
C GLN A 292 -42.26 10.52 26.14
N LYS A 293 -42.80 9.32 25.87
CA LYS A 293 -42.11 8.16 25.27
C LYS A 293 -40.77 7.82 25.94
N ASP A 294 -40.76 7.76 27.28
CA ASP A 294 -39.53 7.51 28.05
C ASP A 294 -38.90 6.13 27.80
N GLU A 295 -39.61 5.18 27.17
CA GLU A 295 -39.04 3.91 26.71
C GLU A 295 -37.86 4.10 25.72
N VAL A 296 -37.84 5.21 24.97
CA VAL A 296 -36.77 5.59 24.05
C VAL A 296 -35.57 6.16 24.80
N ALA A 297 -35.84 7.02 25.79
CA ALA A 297 -34.81 7.67 26.57
C ALA A 297 -34.08 6.69 27.50
N THR A 298 -34.80 5.69 28.00
CA THR A 298 -34.23 4.63 28.84
C THR A 298 -33.31 3.70 28.04
N ASP A 299 -33.53 3.48 26.74
CA ASP A 299 -32.57 2.78 25.86
C ASP A 299 -31.25 3.55 25.75
N ALA A 300 -31.28 4.83 25.38
CA ALA A 300 -30.05 5.65 25.26
C ALA A 300 -29.29 5.73 26.60
N HIS A 301 -30.03 5.86 27.71
CA HIS A 301 -29.43 5.89 29.04
C HIS A 301 -28.71 4.56 29.37
N TRP A 302 -29.40 3.44 29.20
CA TRP A 302 -28.85 2.11 29.48
C TRP A 302 -27.71 1.74 28.53
N ALA A 303 -27.82 2.06 27.24
CA ALA A 303 -26.75 1.85 26.27
C ALA A 303 -25.48 2.64 26.64
N SER A 304 -25.62 3.87 27.12
CA SER A 304 -24.50 4.67 27.64
C SER A 304 -23.85 4.02 28.87
N GLU A 305 -24.65 3.46 29.79
CA GLU A 305 -24.14 2.69 30.94
C GLU A 305 -23.32 1.48 30.46
N LYS A 306 -23.83 0.74 29.48
CA LYS A 306 -23.15 -0.45 28.93
C LYS A 306 -21.88 -0.13 28.16
N TYR A 307 -21.88 0.96 27.40
CA TYR A 307 -20.68 1.48 26.76
C TYR A 307 -19.59 1.76 27.79
N TYR A 308 -19.90 2.58 28.80
CA TYR A 308 -18.95 2.91 29.85
C TYR A 308 -18.44 1.65 30.58
N ASP A 309 -19.35 0.75 30.96
CA ASP A 309 -19.00 -0.50 31.64
C ASP A 309 -18.06 -1.36 30.82
N TYR A 310 -18.29 -1.51 29.51
CA TYR A 310 -17.43 -2.29 28.63
C TYR A 310 -16.00 -1.75 28.61
N PHE A 311 -15.82 -0.45 28.34
CA PHE A 311 -14.49 0.16 28.24
C PHE A 311 -13.78 0.24 29.60
N TYR A 312 -14.51 0.51 30.68
CA TYR A 312 -13.95 0.51 32.03
C TYR A 312 -13.51 -0.89 32.46
N ASN A 313 -14.37 -1.90 32.30
CA ASN A 313 -14.05 -3.25 32.75
C ASN A 313 -13.00 -3.94 31.87
N THR A 314 -12.98 -3.66 30.56
CA THR A 314 -12.10 -4.34 29.60
C THR A 314 -10.74 -3.66 29.47
N PHE A 315 -10.71 -2.32 29.47
CA PHE A 315 -9.50 -1.54 29.18
C PHE A 315 -9.08 -0.62 30.33
N ASN A 316 -9.81 -0.60 31.44
CA ASN A 316 -9.61 0.35 32.53
C ASN A 316 -9.62 1.81 32.05
N ARG A 317 -10.45 2.10 31.03
CA ARG A 317 -10.60 3.45 30.47
C ARG A 317 -11.78 4.14 31.17
N ASN A 318 -11.50 5.27 31.81
CA ASN A 318 -12.54 6.05 32.48
C ASN A 318 -13.24 7.01 31.50
N SER A 319 -14.28 6.55 30.81
CA SER A 319 -15.02 7.30 29.77
C SER A 319 -14.18 7.67 28.53
N ILE A 320 -14.75 8.46 27.62
CA ILE A 320 -14.16 8.78 26.30
C ILE A 320 -12.88 9.61 26.38
N ASP A 321 -12.65 10.39 27.43
CA ASP A 321 -11.42 11.20 27.64
C ASP A 321 -10.40 10.55 28.60
N ASN A 322 -10.70 9.35 29.08
CA ASN A 322 -9.97 8.65 30.14
C ASN A 322 -9.86 9.42 31.49
N ASN A 323 -10.73 10.42 31.70
CA ASN A 323 -10.80 11.24 32.89
C ASN A 323 -12.26 11.43 33.39
N GLY A 324 -13.14 10.51 32.97
CA GLY A 324 -14.52 10.43 33.41
C GLY A 324 -15.44 11.42 32.72
N PHE A 325 -15.22 11.79 31.45
CA PHE A 325 -16.14 12.60 30.67
C PHE A 325 -17.62 12.22 30.92
N ALA A 326 -18.45 13.22 31.22
CA ALA A 326 -19.86 13.00 31.48
C ALA A 326 -20.61 12.74 30.17
N LEU A 327 -21.37 11.65 30.09
CA LEU A 327 -22.09 11.28 28.87
C LEU A 327 -23.47 11.92 28.88
N TYR A 328 -23.74 12.76 27.88
CA TYR A 328 -24.98 13.52 27.75
C TYR A 328 -25.79 13.04 26.55
N ASN A 329 -27.01 12.57 26.81
CA ASN A 329 -27.95 12.09 25.81
C ASN A 329 -29.12 13.06 25.68
N TYR A 330 -29.44 13.49 24.45
CA TYR A 330 -30.58 14.36 24.15
C TYR A 330 -31.55 13.67 23.19
N VAL A 331 -32.74 13.37 23.69
CA VAL A 331 -33.74 12.51 23.02
C VAL A 331 -35.01 13.32 22.71
N HIS A 332 -35.78 12.91 21.70
CA HIS A 332 -36.94 13.63 21.15
C HIS A 332 -36.55 14.98 20.57
N THR A 333 -35.50 14.98 19.75
CA THR A 333 -34.99 16.19 19.11
C THR A 333 -35.67 16.40 17.77
N ASP A 334 -36.05 17.65 17.46
CA ASP A 334 -36.44 18.04 16.10
C ASP A 334 -35.18 18.44 15.30
N LEU A 335 -34.62 17.45 14.60
CA LEU A 335 -33.43 17.60 13.77
C LEU A 335 -33.67 18.48 12.54
N THR A 336 -34.91 18.53 12.04
CA THR A 336 -35.25 19.44 10.94
C THR A 336 -35.18 20.89 11.40
N ALA A 337 -35.57 21.17 12.64
CA ALA A 337 -35.38 22.48 13.26
C ALA A 337 -33.91 22.79 13.60
N PHE A 338 -33.04 21.77 13.70
CA PHE A 338 -31.58 21.93 13.76
C PHE A 338 -30.92 22.16 12.39
N GLY A 339 -31.67 21.97 11.28
CA GLY A 339 -31.19 22.19 9.91
C GLY A 339 -30.82 20.93 9.14
N LEU A 340 -31.11 19.74 9.67
CA LEU A 340 -30.99 18.46 8.94
C LEU A 340 -32.18 18.25 7.98
N SER A 341 -32.03 17.35 7.01
CA SER A 341 -33.05 17.06 5.98
C SER A 341 -34.30 16.39 6.54
N ASP A 342 -34.15 15.62 7.61
CA ASP A 342 -35.18 14.80 8.24
C ASP A 342 -34.78 14.49 9.70
N ASN A 343 -35.59 13.69 10.38
CA ASN A 343 -35.38 13.24 11.76
C ASN A 343 -34.70 11.87 11.86
N VAL A 344 -34.20 11.32 10.75
CA VAL A 344 -33.53 10.00 10.67
C VAL A 344 -32.03 10.21 10.81
N ASN A 345 -31.60 10.72 11.96
CA ASN A 345 -30.18 10.83 12.27
C ASN A 345 -29.92 10.80 13.79
N ALA A 346 -28.70 10.45 14.14
CA ALA A 346 -28.10 10.66 15.45
C ALA A 346 -26.70 11.22 15.24
N PHE A 347 -26.19 12.03 16.17
CA PHE A 347 -24.84 12.57 16.02
C PHE A 347 -24.19 12.91 17.36
N TRP A 348 -22.86 12.83 17.36
CA TRP A 348 -21.96 13.46 18.31
C TRP A 348 -21.56 14.87 17.87
N ASP A 349 -21.67 15.86 18.76
CA ASP A 349 -21.38 17.28 18.46
C ASP A 349 -20.04 17.81 19.03
N GLY A 350 -19.21 16.93 19.59
CA GLY A 350 -18.01 17.31 20.35
C GLY A 350 -18.24 17.43 21.86
N SER A 351 -19.48 17.31 22.34
CA SER A 351 -19.82 17.43 23.76
C SER A 351 -20.95 16.53 24.24
N ARG A 352 -21.85 16.10 23.34
CA ARG A 352 -23.03 15.30 23.67
C ARG A 352 -23.48 14.45 22.48
N MET A 353 -24.34 13.48 22.76
CA MET A 353 -25.07 12.70 21.76
C MET A 353 -26.51 13.22 21.63
N THR A 354 -26.97 13.37 20.40
CA THR A 354 -28.29 13.91 20.06
C THR A 354 -29.01 12.97 19.11
N TYR A 355 -30.26 12.63 19.44
CA TYR A 355 -31.04 11.60 18.76
C TYR A 355 -32.33 12.17 18.17
N GLY A 356 -32.55 11.90 16.88
CA GLY A 356 -33.81 12.14 16.20
C GLY A 356 -34.85 11.05 16.48
N ASP A 357 -36.12 11.42 16.34
CA ASP A 357 -37.26 10.51 16.55
C ASP A 357 -37.59 9.62 15.34
N GLY A 358 -36.79 9.71 14.27
CA GLY A 358 -37.01 8.98 13.03
C GLY A 358 -38.17 9.55 12.20
N ASP A 359 -38.74 8.71 11.33
CA ASP A 359 -39.78 9.06 10.38
C ASP A 359 -40.86 7.96 10.25
N ALA A 360 -41.50 7.82 9.09
CA ALA A 360 -42.49 6.77 8.86
C ALA A 360 -41.86 5.36 8.73
N THR A 361 -40.57 5.29 8.44
CA THR A 361 -39.81 4.05 8.22
C THR A 361 -38.99 3.69 9.45
N TYR A 362 -38.29 4.67 10.00
CA TYR A 362 -37.36 4.51 11.10
C TYR A 362 -37.97 5.02 12.40
N SER A 363 -37.80 4.27 13.46
CA SER A 363 -38.15 4.68 14.81
C SER A 363 -36.97 5.41 15.49
N PRO A 364 -37.17 6.04 16.67
CA PRO A 364 -36.15 6.86 17.32
C PRO A 364 -34.80 6.16 17.50
N LEU A 365 -33.71 6.85 17.16
CA LEU A 365 -32.38 6.29 16.92
C LEU A 365 -31.56 6.12 18.20
N THR A 366 -32.10 5.39 19.18
CA THR A 366 -31.51 5.24 20.54
C THR A 366 -31.08 3.82 20.87
N THR A 367 -30.96 2.96 19.85
CA THR A 367 -30.52 1.56 20.01
C THR A 367 -29.09 1.48 20.55
N VAL A 368 -28.70 0.31 21.06
CA VAL A 368 -27.40 0.13 21.73
C VAL A 368 -26.23 0.41 20.79
N ASP A 369 -26.30 -0.15 19.59
CA ASP A 369 -25.31 0.01 18.52
C ASP A 369 -25.17 1.47 18.08
N ILE A 370 -26.28 2.18 17.81
CA ILE A 370 -26.27 3.60 17.43
C ILE A 370 -25.74 4.46 18.58
N THR A 371 -26.23 4.25 19.81
CA THR A 371 -25.76 5.02 20.97
C THR A 371 -24.26 4.82 21.20
N ALA A 372 -23.78 3.59 21.11
CA ALA A 372 -22.36 3.27 21.25
C ALA A 372 -21.52 3.80 20.06
N HIS A 373 -22.07 3.82 18.85
CA HIS A 373 -21.48 4.46 17.68
C HIS A 373 -21.26 5.97 17.94
N GLU A 374 -22.28 6.69 18.39
CA GLU A 374 -22.17 8.13 18.69
C GLU A 374 -21.15 8.43 19.79
N ILE A 375 -21.14 7.63 20.88
CA ILE A 375 -20.15 7.81 21.95
C ILE A 375 -18.73 7.54 21.43
N THR A 376 -18.57 6.62 20.47
CA THR A 376 -17.27 6.28 19.88
C THR A 376 -16.69 7.39 19.02
N HIS A 377 -17.51 8.22 18.36
CA HIS A 377 -16.98 9.45 17.76
C HIS A 377 -16.27 10.33 18.79
N GLY A 378 -16.84 10.45 19.99
CA GLY A 378 -16.18 11.12 21.12
C GLY A 378 -14.87 10.42 21.54
N LEU A 379 -14.85 9.08 21.62
CA LEU A 379 -13.62 8.33 21.88
C LEU A 379 -12.54 8.64 20.83
N THR A 380 -12.90 8.63 19.55
CA THR A 380 -12.01 8.95 18.44
C THR A 380 -11.48 10.38 18.56
N GLU A 381 -12.33 11.36 18.88
CA GLU A 381 -11.93 12.77 19.06
C GLU A 381 -10.87 12.94 20.17
N PHE A 382 -11.06 12.29 21.32
CA PHE A 382 -10.13 12.37 22.46
C PHE A 382 -8.87 11.49 22.30
N THR A 383 -8.71 10.79 21.18
CA THR A 383 -7.58 9.88 20.94
C THR A 383 -6.89 10.15 19.60
N ALA A 384 -7.17 9.37 18.56
CA ALA A 384 -6.57 9.55 17.23
C ALA A 384 -6.95 10.90 16.58
N GLY A 385 -8.12 11.44 16.94
CA GLY A 385 -8.65 12.68 16.42
C GLY A 385 -8.90 12.62 14.91
N LEU A 386 -9.31 11.47 14.37
CA LEU A 386 -9.42 11.24 12.92
C LEU A 386 -10.26 12.33 12.24
N VAL A 387 -9.69 12.99 11.24
CA VAL A 387 -10.38 14.02 10.46
C VAL A 387 -11.59 13.40 9.79
N TYR A 388 -12.75 14.02 9.96
CA TYR A 388 -14.03 13.56 9.41
C TYR A 388 -14.18 13.91 7.91
N ALA A 389 -13.23 13.44 7.11
CA ALA A 389 -13.20 13.58 5.66
C ALA A 389 -12.34 12.45 5.07
N ASN A 390 -12.61 12.06 3.83
CA ASN A 390 -11.79 11.11 3.08
C ASN A 390 -11.65 9.76 3.84
N GLU A 391 -10.53 9.06 3.65
CA GLU A 391 -10.25 7.79 4.34
C GLU A 391 -10.19 7.91 5.87
N SER A 392 -9.68 9.03 6.41
CA SER A 392 -9.67 9.23 7.87
C SER A 392 -11.09 9.33 8.43
N GLY A 393 -12.01 9.92 7.68
CA GLY A 393 -13.42 10.00 8.05
C GLY A 393 -14.10 8.64 7.93
N ALA A 394 -13.80 7.88 6.87
CA ALA A 394 -14.28 6.51 6.73
C ALA A 394 -13.78 5.59 7.87
N LEU A 395 -12.53 5.76 8.32
CA LEU A 395 -12.02 5.05 9.50
C LEU A 395 -12.70 5.50 10.78
N ASN A 396 -13.01 6.80 10.94
CA ASN A 396 -13.75 7.32 12.08
C ASN A 396 -15.13 6.64 12.20
N GLU A 397 -15.90 6.61 11.11
CA GLU A 397 -17.16 5.87 10.99
C GLU A 397 -16.99 4.37 11.27
N ALA A 398 -15.95 3.74 10.69
CA ALA A 398 -15.74 2.32 10.83
C ALA A 398 -15.43 1.91 12.28
N PHE A 399 -14.64 2.69 13.01
CA PHE A 399 -14.40 2.44 14.44
C PHE A 399 -15.67 2.63 15.28
N SER A 400 -16.50 3.60 14.93
CA SER A 400 -17.81 3.80 15.58
C SER A 400 -18.75 2.61 15.33
N ASP A 401 -18.82 2.08 14.11
CA ASP A 401 -19.55 0.84 13.80
C ASP A 401 -18.97 -0.36 14.58
N ILE A 402 -17.65 -0.52 14.60
CA ILE A 402 -16.96 -1.62 15.31
C ILE A 402 -17.33 -1.61 16.79
N PHE A 403 -17.20 -0.46 17.47
CA PHE A 403 -17.49 -0.39 18.90
C PHE A 403 -18.99 -0.34 19.20
N GLY A 404 -19.82 0.15 18.26
CA GLY A 404 -21.26 -0.03 18.28
C GLY A 404 -21.64 -1.50 18.40
N THR A 405 -21.16 -2.32 17.47
CA THR A 405 -21.38 -3.77 17.44
C THR A 405 -20.75 -4.46 18.65
N VAL A 406 -19.52 -4.13 19.05
CA VAL A 406 -18.88 -4.76 20.21
C VAL A 406 -19.66 -4.53 21.51
N VAL A 407 -20.12 -3.29 21.73
CA VAL A 407 -20.93 -2.97 22.92
C VAL A 407 -22.29 -3.63 22.85
N GLU A 408 -22.87 -3.77 21.66
CA GLU A 408 -24.09 -4.54 21.46
C GLU A 408 -23.93 -6.02 21.85
N PHE A 409 -22.88 -6.69 21.36
CA PHE A 409 -22.55 -8.07 21.74
C PHE A 409 -22.29 -8.20 23.24
N TYR A 410 -21.72 -7.18 23.89
CA TYR A 410 -21.53 -7.14 25.33
C TYR A 410 -22.84 -6.96 26.11
N ALA A 411 -23.72 -6.07 25.65
CA ALA A 411 -24.93 -5.66 26.36
C ALA A 411 -26.09 -6.64 26.18
N LYS A 412 -26.32 -7.12 24.96
CA LYS A 412 -27.44 -8.00 24.57
C LYS A 412 -26.98 -9.14 23.66
N PRO A 413 -26.08 -10.04 24.12
CA PRO A 413 -25.44 -11.07 23.29
C PRO A 413 -26.39 -12.04 22.56
N THR A 414 -27.64 -12.16 22.99
CA THR A 414 -28.64 -13.02 22.34
C THR A 414 -29.29 -12.39 21.12
N ASP A 415 -29.34 -11.06 21.08
CA ASP A 415 -30.04 -10.28 20.06
C ASP A 415 -29.04 -9.53 19.15
N ALA A 416 -27.78 -9.41 19.58
CA ALA A 416 -26.68 -8.80 18.84
C ALA A 416 -26.43 -9.48 17.48
N ASN A 417 -26.07 -8.67 16.50
CA ASN A 417 -25.80 -9.14 15.14
C ASN A 417 -24.72 -8.27 14.47
N TRP A 418 -24.63 -8.31 13.13
CA TRP A 418 -23.59 -7.62 12.36
C TRP A 418 -24.17 -6.57 11.41
N THR A 419 -25.31 -5.99 11.76
CA THR A 419 -25.88 -4.81 11.12
C THR A 419 -25.87 -3.62 12.07
N ILE A 420 -26.08 -2.42 11.53
CA ILE A 420 -26.24 -1.19 12.31
C ILE A 420 -27.64 -0.63 12.02
N GLY A 421 -28.44 -0.44 13.07
CA GLY A 421 -29.78 0.15 13.03
C GLY A 421 -30.92 -0.81 12.67
N GLU A 422 -30.74 -2.12 12.71
CA GLU A 422 -31.83 -3.07 12.38
C GLU A 422 -33.04 -2.93 13.32
N ASP A 423 -32.80 -2.61 14.59
CA ASP A 423 -33.82 -2.48 15.63
C ASP A 423 -34.78 -1.30 15.41
N ILE A 424 -34.35 -0.26 14.68
CA ILE A 424 -35.20 0.91 14.41
C ILE A 424 -36.16 0.72 13.24
N GLY A 425 -36.12 -0.43 12.56
CA GLY A 425 -37.07 -0.83 11.51
C GLY A 425 -36.38 -1.35 10.24
N ALA A 426 -35.23 -0.78 9.89
CA ALA A 426 -34.38 -1.24 8.81
C ALA A 426 -32.92 -0.86 9.10
N ALA A 427 -31.99 -1.78 8.84
CA ALA A 427 -30.57 -1.50 9.00
C ALA A 427 -30.07 -0.49 7.96
N PHE A 428 -29.14 0.37 8.36
CA PHE A 428 -28.44 1.29 7.47
C PHE A 428 -27.34 0.59 6.67
N ARG A 429 -26.62 -0.34 7.31
CA ARG A 429 -25.50 -1.06 6.72
C ARG A 429 -25.27 -2.40 7.40
N SER A 430 -24.53 -3.27 6.71
CA SER A 430 -24.07 -4.56 7.25
C SER A 430 -22.55 -4.60 7.31
N ILE A 431 -22.03 -4.93 8.49
CA ILE A 431 -20.61 -5.18 8.71
C ILE A 431 -20.24 -6.57 8.16
N ALA A 432 -21.15 -7.55 8.22
CA ALA A 432 -20.90 -8.90 7.71
C ALA A 432 -21.01 -9.04 6.17
N ASN A 433 -21.84 -8.22 5.53
CA ASN A 433 -22.05 -8.23 4.09
C ASN A 433 -22.39 -6.83 3.54
N PRO A 434 -21.42 -5.90 3.48
CA PRO A 434 -21.64 -4.52 3.02
C PRO A 434 -22.33 -4.42 1.65
N ASN A 435 -21.94 -5.27 0.70
CA ASN A 435 -22.46 -5.26 -0.67
C ASN A 435 -23.99 -5.45 -0.73
N MET A 436 -24.61 -6.08 0.29
CA MET A 436 -26.07 -6.20 0.41
C MET A 436 -26.79 -4.85 0.53
N TYR A 437 -26.11 -3.84 1.06
CA TYR A 437 -26.61 -2.47 1.25
C TYR A 437 -25.98 -1.48 0.26
N GLN A 438 -25.33 -1.97 -0.80
CA GLN A 438 -24.60 -1.16 -1.79
C GLN A 438 -23.48 -0.33 -1.15
N ASN A 439 -22.83 -0.87 -0.13
CA ASN A 439 -21.59 -0.31 0.42
C ASN A 439 -20.43 -1.28 0.13
N PRO A 440 -19.19 -0.79 -0.03
CA PRO A 440 -18.04 -1.60 -0.41
C PRO A 440 -17.54 -2.50 0.74
N ASP A 441 -17.29 -3.78 0.46
CA ASP A 441 -16.59 -4.68 1.39
C ASP A 441 -15.08 -4.82 1.08
N THR A 442 -14.65 -4.28 -0.06
CA THR A 442 -13.30 -4.35 -0.61
C THR A 442 -12.81 -2.96 -1.04
N TYR A 443 -11.58 -2.59 -0.69
CA TYR A 443 -10.95 -1.32 -1.08
C TYR A 443 -10.82 -1.23 -2.61
N TYR A 444 -11.39 -0.17 -3.21
CA TYR A 444 -11.61 -0.04 -4.67
C TYR A 444 -12.39 -1.20 -5.33
N GLY A 445 -13.17 -1.95 -4.55
CA GLY A 445 -14.03 -3.01 -5.01
C GLY A 445 -15.41 -2.52 -5.50
N ASP A 446 -16.37 -3.43 -5.50
CA ASP A 446 -17.74 -3.10 -5.88
C ASP A 446 -18.32 -2.07 -4.88
N TYR A 447 -19.15 -1.15 -5.37
CA TYR A 447 -19.78 -0.08 -4.58
C TYR A 447 -18.83 0.94 -3.92
N TRP A 448 -17.54 0.93 -4.24
CA TRP A 448 -16.60 1.98 -3.81
C TRP A 448 -17.07 3.36 -4.25
N ASP A 449 -17.18 4.32 -3.31
CA ASP A 449 -17.55 5.70 -3.65
C ASP A 449 -16.29 6.54 -3.93
N PRO A 450 -16.06 6.96 -5.21
CA PRO A 450 -14.93 7.80 -5.56
C PRO A 450 -15.03 9.24 -5.03
N SER A 451 -16.19 9.63 -4.49
CA SER A 451 -16.40 10.92 -3.82
C SER A 451 -15.89 10.93 -2.38
N GLU A 452 -15.41 9.78 -1.89
CA GLU A 452 -14.89 9.58 -0.53
C GLU A 452 -15.90 9.92 0.57
N GLU A 453 -17.19 9.61 0.32
CA GLU A 453 -18.22 9.70 1.35
C GLU A 453 -17.90 8.73 2.49
N VAL A 454 -17.86 9.28 3.70
CA VAL A 454 -17.28 8.62 4.88
C VAL A 454 -18.11 7.42 5.32
N HIS A 455 -19.44 7.51 5.29
CA HIS A 455 -20.31 6.43 5.74
C HIS A 455 -20.28 5.23 4.79
N ASN A 456 -20.24 5.48 3.47
CA ASN A 456 -20.18 4.43 2.46
C ASN A 456 -18.87 3.65 2.57
N ASN A 457 -17.74 4.35 2.45
CA ASN A 457 -16.45 3.67 2.38
C ASN A 457 -16.04 3.05 3.73
N SER A 458 -16.57 3.52 4.86
CA SER A 458 -16.30 2.95 6.20
C SER A 458 -16.49 1.43 6.30
N THR A 459 -17.43 0.90 5.51
CA THR A 459 -17.82 -0.51 5.54
C THR A 459 -16.69 -1.46 5.13
N VAL A 460 -15.68 -0.99 4.40
CA VAL A 460 -14.47 -1.76 4.10
C VAL A 460 -13.72 -2.12 5.39
N PHE A 461 -13.46 -1.14 6.25
CA PHE A 461 -12.72 -1.39 7.50
C PHE A 461 -13.58 -2.05 8.57
N SER A 462 -14.87 -1.75 8.65
CA SER A 462 -15.74 -2.48 9.58
C SER A 462 -15.90 -3.95 9.13
N HIS A 463 -15.95 -4.24 7.81
CA HIS A 463 -15.92 -5.60 7.30
C HIS A 463 -14.63 -6.35 7.66
N TRP A 464 -13.47 -5.68 7.66
CA TRP A 464 -12.22 -6.25 8.17
C TRP A 464 -12.38 -6.77 9.60
N PHE A 465 -13.06 -6.02 10.48
CA PHE A 465 -13.32 -6.46 11.84
C PHE A 465 -14.19 -7.72 11.90
N TYR A 466 -15.25 -7.81 11.09
CA TYR A 466 -16.07 -9.02 10.98
C TYR A 466 -15.25 -10.25 10.53
N ILE A 467 -14.41 -10.10 9.50
CA ILE A 467 -13.53 -11.17 9.01
C ILE A 467 -12.54 -11.58 10.10
N LEU A 468 -11.95 -10.62 10.80
CA LEU A 468 -11.00 -10.89 11.88
C LEU A 468 -11.66 -11.66 13.04
N VAL A 469 -12.90 -11.34 13.37
CA VAL A 469 -13.64 -11.99 14.46
C VAL A 469 -14.03 -13.43 14.08
N ASN A 470 -14.67 -13.60 12.93
CA ASN A 470 -15.35 -14.86 12.56
C ASN A 470 -14.53 -15.77 11.65
N GLY A 471 -13.53 -15.22 10.95
CA GLY A 471 -12.86 -15.88 9.83
C GLY A 471 -13.71 -15.88 8.56
N LYS A 472 -13.06 -15.90 7.40
CA LYS A 472 -13.71 -15.95 6.08
C LYS A 472 -12.74 -16.55 5.07
N THR A 473 -13.24 -17.32 4.12
CA THR A 473 -12.48 -17.82 2.96
C THR A 473 -13.28 -17.52 1.71
N GLY A 474 -12.62 -16.99 0.68
CA GLY A 474 -13.28 -16.62 -0.56
C GLY A 474 -12.37 -15.83 -1.49
N THR A 475 -12.99 -15.11 -2.41
CA THR A 475 -12.36 -14.18 -3.34
C THR A 475 -13.00 -12.81 -3.14
N ASN A 476 -12.21 -11.75 -3.00
CA ASN A 476 -12.73 -10.39 -2.89
C ASN A 476 -13.02 -9.78 -4.27
N ASP A 477 -13.60 -8.57 -4.30
CA ASP A 477 -14.09 -7.95 -5.54
C ASP A 477 -12.98 -7.68 -6.58
N ILE A 478 -11.74 -7.52 -6.12
CA ILE A 478 -10.56 -7.30 -6.98
C ILE A 478 -9.86 -8.60 -7.41
N GLY A 479 -10.45 -9.77 -7.12
CA GLY A 479 -9.97 -11.07 -7.59
C GLY A 479 -8.93 -11.76 -6.70
N ASN A 480 -8.69 -11.26 -5.48
CA ASN A 480 -7.75 -11.86 -4.54
C ASN A 480 -8.40 -12.99 -3.76
N ASN A 481 -7.80 -14.19 -3.83
CA ASN A 481 -8.21 -15.34 -3.02
C ASN A 481 -7.61 -15.25 -1.63
N PHE A 482 -8.43 -15.30 -0.58
CA PHE A 482 -7.99 -15.20 0.80
C PHE A 482 -8.59 -16.30 1.69
N SER A 483 -7.90 -16.61 2.79
CA SER A 483 -8.40 -17.45 3.86
C SER A 483 -7.93 -16.90 5.21
N VAL A 484 -8.88 -16.61 6.09
CA VAL A 484 -8.64 -16.03 7.41
C VAL A 484 -9.26 -16.93 8.46
N THR A 485 -8.47 -17.31 9.47
CA THR A 485 -8.98 -17.95 10.68
C THR A 485 -9.35 -16.87 11.69
N GLY A 486 -10.60 -16.88 12.16
CA GLY A 486 -11.11 -15.90 13.11
C GLY A 486 -10.44 -16.01 14.49
N ILE A 487 -10.17 -14.87 15.13
CA ILE A 487 -9.52 -14.80 16.45
C ILE A 487 -10.49 -14.50 17.60
N GLY A 488 -11.78 -14.34 17.29
CA GLY A 488 -12.83 -14.02 18.25
C GLY A 488 -12.88 -12.53 18.64
N ILE A 489 -14.04 -12.10 19.13
CA ILE A 489 -14.37 -10.69 19.32
C ILE A 489 -13.50 -10.00 20.37
N ASP A 490 -13.15 -10.68 21.47
CA ASP A 490 -12.35 -10.09 22.54
C ASP A 490 -10.95 -9.68 22.05
N LYS A 491 -10.28 -10.54 21.29
CA LYS A 491 -8.94 -10.26 20.76
C LYS A 491 -8.98 -9.20 19.66
N ALA A 492 -9.95 -9.30 18.75
CA ALA A 492 -10.16 -8.34 17.68
C ALA A 492 -10.46 -6.94 18.25
N ALA A 493 -11.39 -6.83 19.21
CA ALA A 493 -11.76 -5.56 19.85
C ALA A 493 -10.58 -4.94 20.60
N LYS A 494 -9.73 -5.76 21.25
CA LYS A 494 -8.50 -5.29 21.89
C LYS A 494 -7.50 -4.71 20.89
N ILE A 495 -7.34 -5.33 19.71
CA ILE A 495 -6.48 -4.82 18.64
C ILE A 495 -7.05 -3.50 18.09
N ALA A 496 -8.34 -3.45 17.77
CA ALA A 496 -9.00 -2.24 17.29
C ALA A 496 -8.87 -1.08 18.31
N TYR A 497 -9.07 -1.37 19.60
CA TYR A 497 -8.98 -0.38 20.67
C TYR A 497 -7.60 0.24 20.78
N TYR A 498 -6.54 -0.57 20.92
CA TYR A 498 -5.20 -0.02 21.05
C TYR A 498 -4.70 0.65 19.76
N THR A 499 -5.16 0.18 18.59
CA THR A 499 -4.88 0.85 17.31
C THR A 499 -5.44 2.28 17.30
N LEU A 500 -6.74 2.42 17.64
CA LEU A 500 -7.41 3.73 17.68
C LEU A 500 -6.83 4.64 18.77
N VAL A 501 -6.60 4.11 19.97
CA VAL A 501 -6.25 4.94 21.13
C VAL A 501 -4.79 5.37 21.15
N ASN A 502 -3.86 4.56 20.61
CA ASN A 502 -2.42 4.80 20.78
C ASN A 502 -1.67 5.16 19.49
N TYR A 503 -2.16 4.72 18.33
CA TYR A 503 -1.31 4.61 17.15
C TYR A 503 -1.76 5.42 15.94
N LEU A 504 -3.06 5.50 15.66
CA LEU A 504 -3.54 6.15 14.45
C LEU A 504 -3.28 7.68 14.46
N PRO A 505 -2.65 8.23 13.41
CA PRO A 505 -2.56 9.67 13.24
C PRO A 505 -3.91 10.26 12.81
N THR A 506 -4.09 11.55 13.05
CA THR A 506 -5.31 12.31 12.71
C THR A 506 -5.72 12.21 11.24
N SER A 507 -4.77 12.06 10.31
CA SER A 507 -5.01 11.95 8.86
C SER A 507 -4.85 10.51 8.34
N ALA A 508 -5.12 9.50 9.17
CA ALA A 508 -4.87 8.10 8.81
C ALA A 508 -5.63 7.64 7.56
N THR A 509 -4.96 6.82 6.76
CA THR A 509 -5.46 6.12 5.57
C THR A 509 -5.70 4.64 5.85
N TYR A 510 -6.31 3.90 4.93
CA TYR A 510 -6.40 2.43 5.03
C TYR A 510 -5.03 1.75 5.15
N SER A 511 -4.01 2.32 4.51
CA SER A 511 -2.62 1.85 4.62
C SER A 511 -2.07 2.04 6.04
N ASP A 512 -2.32 3.20 6.66
CA ASP A 512 -1.96 3.45 8.06
C ASP A 512 -2.71 2.49 8.99
N ALA A 513 -4.01 2.29 8.76
CA ALA A 513 -4.82 1.35 9.53
C ALA A 513 -4.28 -0.08 9.44
N ARG A 514 -3.88 -0.53 8.26
CA ARG A 514 -3.19 -1.82 8.09
C ARG A 514 -1.89 -1.88 8.89
N PHE A 515 -1.01 -0.89 8.76
CA PHE A 515 0.26 -0.87 9.47
C PHE A 515 0.06 -0.93 11.00
N TYR A 516 -0.80 -0.07 11.55
CA TYR A 516 -0.95 0.04 13.00
C TYR A 516 -1.75 -1.10 13.63
N THR A 517 -2.67 -1.73 12.90
CA THR A 517 -3.33 -2.96 13.39
C THR A 517 -2.36 -4.13 13.47
N ILE A 518 -1.48 -4.30 12.48
CA ILE A 518 -0.42 -5.32 12.48
C ILE A 518 0.60 -5.04 13.60
N LEU A 519 1.03 -3.79 13.77
CA LEU A 519 1.90 -3.37 14.87
C LEU A 519 1.27 -3.71 16.23
N THR A 520 0.01 -3.31 16.42
CA THR A 520 -0.72 -3.55 17.67
C THR A 520 -0.88 -5.04 17.95
N ALA A 521 -1.21 -5.86 16.95
CA ALA A 521 -1.29 -7.31 17.11
C ALA A 521 0.07 -7.91 17.49
N THR A 522 1.14 -7.43 16.86
CA THR A 522 2.52 -7.86 17.13
C THR A 522 2.94 -7.53 18.56
N GLU A 523 2.60 -6.35 19.08
CA GLU A 523 2.91 -5.97 20.45
C GLU A 523 2.09 -6.73 21.49
N LEU A 524 0.82 -7.02 21.20
CA LEU A 524 -0.07 -7.72 22.13
C LEU A 524 0.21 -9.22 22.19
N TYR A 525 0.54 -9.84 21.06
CA TYR A 525 0.57 -11.31 20.93
C TYR A 525 1.91 -11.86 20.46
N GLY A 526 2.85 -11.00 20.07
CA GLY A 526 4.16 -11.36 19.56
C GLY A 526 4.19 -11.49 18.03
N PRO A 527 5.37 -11.32 17.41
CA PRO A 527 5.52 -11.52 15.96
C PRO A 527 5.24 -12.99 15.59
N CYS A 528 4.61 -13.18 14.42
CA CYS A 528 4.20 -14.48 13.89
C CYS A 528 3.18 -15.26 14.75
N SER A 529 2.43 -14.57 15.61
CA SER A 529 1.28 -15.17 16.28
C SER A 529 0.12 -15.37 15.29
N ALA A 530 -0.82 -16.26 15.65
CA ALA A 530 -2.03 -16.47 14.86
C ALA A 530 -2.86 -15.18 14.71
N GLU A 531 -2.77 -14.25 15.66
CA GLU A 531 -3.40 -12.94 15.60
C GLU A 531 -2.74 -12.02 14.57
N VAL A 532 -1.40 -11.99 14.49
CA VAL A 532 -0.69 -11.21 13.46
C VAL A 532 -1.02 -11.73 12.06
N GLU A 533 -1.04 -13.05 11.89
CA GLU A 533 -1.45 -13.68 10.64
C GLU A 533 -2.90 -13.33 10.28
N ALA A 534 -3.84 -13.47 11.23
CA ALA A 534 -5.25 -13.20 11.00
C ALA A 534 -5.50 -11.72 10.68
N VAL A 535 -4.87 -10.78 11.38
CA VAL A 535 -4.97 -9.33 11.09
C VAL A 535 -4.45 -9.02 9.69
N THR A 536 -3.27 -9.54 9.35
CA THR A 536 -2.64 -9.29 8.04
C THR A 536 -3.48 -9.88 6.89
N ASN A 537 -3.96 -11.11 7.05
CA ASN A 537 -4.79 -11.77 6.04
C ASN A 537 -6.20 -11.17 5.96
N ALA A 538 -6.76 -10.66 7.06
CA ALA A 538 -8.02 -9.91 7.02
C ALA A 538 -7.86 -8.58 6.28
N MET A 539 -6.73 -7.88 6.45
CA MET A 539 -6.43 -6.66 5.68
C MET A 539 -6.30 -6.98 4.18
N TYR A 540 -5.62 -8.07 3.83
CA TYR A 540 -5.56 -8.55 2.45
C TYR A 540 -6.95 -8.90 1.89
N ALA A 541 -7.81 -9.53 2.71
CA ALA A 541 -9.16 -9.89 2.32
C ALA A 541 -10.00 -8.68 1.90
N ILE A 542 -9.87 -7.56 2.61
CA ILE A 542 -10.55 -6.29 2.26
C ILE A 542 -9.80 -5.47 1.19
N GLY A 543 -8.79 -6.04 0.52
CA GLY A 543 -8.08 -5.40 -0.59
C GLY A 543 -6.97 -4.43 -0.19
N VAL A 544 -6.52 -4.44 1.07
CA VAL A 544 -5.49 -3.52 1.58
C VAL A 544 -4.20 -4.29 1.85
N GLY A 545 -3.18 -4.11 1.02
CA GLY A 545 -1.82 -4.71 1.14
C GLY A 545 -1.76 -6.23 0.99
N ASP A 546 -0.57 -6.82 1.06
CA ASP A 546 -0.31 -8.24 0.73
C ASP A 546 -0.77 -9.27 1.80
N PRO A 547 -0.92 -10.57 1.47
CA PRO A 547 -1.18 -11.60 2.47
C PRO A 547 0.02 -11.82 3.39
N TYR A 548 -0.25 -12.40 4.56
CA TYR A 548 0.77 -12.78 5.53
C TYR A 548 1.75 -13.81 4.93
N GLN A 549 3.06 -13.56 5.09
CA GLN A 549 4.12 -14.49 4.69
C GLN A 549 4.63 -15.24 5.93
N PRO A 550 4.51 -16.58 5.99
CA PRO A 550 4.98 -17.36 7.14
C PRO A 550 6.50 -17.49 7.13
N GLY A 551 7.14 -17.02 8.20
CA GLY A 551 8.57 -17.19 8.47
C GLY A 551 9.43 -15.95 8.19
N VAL A 552 10.70 -16.01 8.58
CA VAL A 552 11.69 -14.98 8.24
C VAL A 552 12.16 -15.18 6.80
N SER A 553 12.28 -14.08 6.06
CA SER A 553 12.90 -14.06 4.74
C SER A 553 14.03 -13.04 4.80
N ALA A 554 15.27 -13.48 4.66
CA ALA A 554 16.44 -12.61 4.65
C ALA A 554 16.56 -11.96 3.27
N ASP A 555 16.63 -10.64 3.24
CA ASP A 555 16.82 -9.89 2.00
C ASP A 555 17.58 -8.58 2.27
N PHE A 556 18.38 -8.16 1.30
CA PHE A 556 19.11 -6.90 1.36
C PHE A 556 19.53 -6.36 0.00
N SER A 557 19.83 -5.06 -0.02
CA SER A 557 20.47 -4.38 -1.13
C SER A 557 21.70 -3.58 -0.66
N ALA A 558 22.50 -3.12 -1.62
CA ALA A 558 23.64 -2.23 -1.40
C ALA A 558 23.52 -0.99 -2.31
N SER A 559 23.97 0.16 -1.82
CA SER A 559 23.99 1.42 -2.58
C SER A 559 24.89 1.34 -3.82
N ILE A 560 25.92 0.50 -3.76
CA ILE A 560 26.90 0.28 -4.82
C ILE A 560 27.50 -1.11 -4.68
N THR A 561 27.60 -1.83 -5.79
CA THR A 561 28.12 -3.21 -5.82
C THR A 561 29.46 -3.34 -6.54
N GLN A 562 29.91 -2.32 -7.25
CA GLN A 562 31.20 -2.34 -7.95
C GLN A 562 31.87 -0.98 -7.85
N ASN A 563 33.19 -0.92 -7.71
CA ASN A 563 33.95 0.31 -7.87
C ASN A 563 35.37 0.04 -8.36
N CYS A 564 35.97 1.04 -9.01
CA CYS A 564 37.32 0.96 -9.56
C CYS A 564 38.44 1.25 -8.55
N GLN A 565 38.08 1.76 -7.37
CA GLN A 565 39.03 2.23 -6.36
C GLN A 565 38.64 1.81 -4.94
N ALA A 566 39.68 1.56 -4.12
CA ALA A 566 39.56 1.43 -2.68
C ALA A 566 40.15 2.70 -2.02
N PRO A 567 39.61 3.18 -0.89
CA PRO A 567 38.50 2.59 -0.13
C PRO A 567 37.13 2.82 -0.78
N LEU A 568 36.26 1.80 -0.74
CA LEU A 568 34.86 1.89 -1.16
C LEU A 568 33.96 1.80 0.08
N THR A 569 33.20 2.84 0.37
CA THR A 569 32.14 2.81 1.39
C THR A 569 30.81 2.43 0.75
N VAL A 570 30.18 1.37 1.26
CA VAL A 570 28.89 0.84 0.81
C VAL A 570 27.87 1.01 1.92
N GLN A 571 26.68 1.53 1.59
CA GLN A 571 25.52 1.50 2.47
C GLN A 571 24.69 0.26 2.15
N PHE A 572 24.41 -0.58 3.14
CA PHE A 572 23.54 -1.73 3.00
C PHE A 572 22.16 -1.44 3.58
N SER A 573 21.12 -1.84 2.86
CA SER A 573 19.72 -1.73 3.28
C SER A 573 19.15 -3.12 3.51
N ASN A 574 18.69 -3.40 4.72
CA ASN A 574 17.97 -4.62 5.03
C ASN A 574 16.54 -4.55 4.51
N LEU A 575 16.17 -5.55 3.70
CA LEU A 575 14.83 -5.76 3.15
C LEU A 575 14.14 -6.99 3.76
N SER A 576 14.78 -7.63 4.76
CA SER A 576 14.28 -8.86 5.38
C SER A 576 12.90 -8.68 6.04
N ASN A 577 12.04 -9.68 5.87
CA ASN A 577 10.71 -9.73 6.48
C ASN A 577 10.71 -10.58 7.76
N ASN A 578 9.88 -10.19 8.74
CA ASN A 578 9.70 -10.87 10.03
C ASN A 578 10.98 -11.05 10.88
N ALA A 579 12.05 -10.31 10.59
CA ALA A 579 13.30 -10.35 11.33
C ALA A 579 13.35 -9.31 12.46
N SER A 580 13.92 -9.69 13.60
CA SER A 580 14.07 -8.85 14.79
C SER A 580 15.53 -8.52 15.13
N SER A 581 16.47 -9.28 14.58
CA SER A 581 17.90 -9.03 14.71
C SER A 581 18.65 -9.48 13.45
N TYR A 582 19.84 -8.92 13.26
CA TYR A 582 20.60 -9.03 12.03
C TYR A 582 22.06 -9.35 12.34
N TYR A 583 22.68 -10.18 11.52
CA TYR A 583 24.11 -10.41 11.53
C TYR A 583 24.63 -10.37 10.10
N TRP A 584 25.57 -9.46 9.86
CA TRP A 584 26.22 -9.23 8.59
C TRP A 584 27.65 -9.76 8.62
N ASP A 585 28.04 -10.47 7.57
CA ASP A 585 29.43 -10.76 7.23
C ASP A 585 29.71 -10.15 5.86
N PHE A 586 30.66 -9.21 5.80
CA PHE A 586 30.99 -8.49 4.56
C PHE A 586 32.01 -9.23 3.69
N GLY A 587 32.50 -10.40 4.10
CA GLY A 587 33.42 -11.21 3.30
C GLY A 587 34.87 -10.74 3.28
N ASP A 588 35.20 -9.64 3.98
CA ASP A 588 36.57 -9.14 4.20
C ASP A 588 37.10 -9.43 5.62
N GLY A 589 36.35 -10.20 6.40
CA GLY A 589 36.62 -10.54 7.80
C GLY A 589 36.01 -9.56 8.82
N SER A 590 35.29 -8.54 8.37
CA SER A 590 34.51 -7.66 9.23
C SER A 590 33.01 -8.00 9.23
N THR A 591 32.31 -7.58 10.29
CA THR A 591 30.92 -7.97 10.58
C THR A 591 30.13 -6.81 11.18
N SER A 592 28.80 -6.86 11.12
CA SER A 592 27.92 -5.88 11.78
C SER A 592 26.64 -6.52 12.30
N THR A 593 25.99 -5.89 13.28
CA THR A 593 24.64 -6.24 13.75
C THR A 593 23.64 -5.10 13.60
N ALA A 594 24.02 -4.00 12.92
CA ALA A 594 23.11 -2.92 12.62
C ALA A 594 22.08 -3.38 11.57
N GLN A 595 20.86 -2.85 11.64
CA GLN A 595 19.81 -3.15 10.65
C GLN A 595 20.22 -2.71 9.24
N ASN A 596 20.71 -1.48 9.09
CA ASN A 596 21.22 -0.92 7.83
C ASN A 596 22.66 -0.44 8.02
N PRO A 597 23.69 -1.31 7.85
CA PRO A 597 25.08 -0.95 8.13
C PRO A 597 25.74 -0.16 6.99
N SER A 598 26.64 0.75 7.36
CA SER A 598 27.66 1.31 6.46
C SER A 598 28.96 0.52 6.62
N HIS A 599 29.59 0.09 5.53
CA HIS A 599 30.86 -0.64 5.57
C HIS A 599 31.86 -0.13 4.53
N THR A 600 33.15 -0.08 4.88
CA THR A 600 34.23 0.40 3.99
C THR A 600 35.22 -0.70 3.63
N TYR A 601 35.25 -1.09 2.36
CA TYR A 601 36.22 -2.02 1.79
C TYR A 601 37.53 -1.29 1.46
N ASN A 602 38.59 -1.56 2.21
CA ASN A 602 39.87 -0.85 2.11
C ASN A 602 40.84 -1.42 1.06
N SER A 603 40.49 -2.51 0.38
CA SER A 603 41.37 -3.21 -0.56
C SER A 603 40.61 -3.69 -1.79
N TYR A 604 41.33 -3.92 -2.87
CA TYR A 604 40.81 -4.58 -4.06
C TYR A 604 40.44 -6.04 -3.76
N GLY A 605 39.32 -6.51 -4.31
CA GLY A 605 38.81 -7.86 -4.09
C GLY A 605 37.34 -8.01 -4.49
N ASN A 606 36.89 -9.27 -4.57
CA ASN A 606 35.48 -9.62 -4.66
C ASN A 606 35.03 -10.15 -3.31
N TYR A 607 33.95 -9.59 -2.79
CA TYR A 607 33.46 -9.83 -1.43
C TYR A 607 32.08 -10.45 -1.47
N THR A 608 31.94 -11.61 -0.82
CA THR A 608 30.66 -12.28 -0.61
C THR A 608 30.02 -11.71 0.64
N VAL A 609 28.81 -11.15 0.51
CA VAL A 609 28.08 -10.56 1.63
C VAL A 609 27.01 -11.53 2.09
N THR A 610 26.97 -11.77 3.40
CA THR A 610 25.98 -12.64 4.04
C THR A 610 25.18 -11.84 5.04
N LEU A 611 23.85 -11.95 4.97
CA LEU A 611 22.93 -11.47 5.99
C LEU A 611 22.22 -12.68 6.61
N ILE A 612 22.31 -12.80 7.93
CA ILE A 612 21.48 -13.70 8.73
C ILE A 612 20.42 -12.83 9.42
N ALA A 613 19.15 -13.11 9.12
CA ALA A 613 18.01 -12.43 9.68
C ALA A 613 17.31 -13.38 10.67
N ASP A 614 17.19 -12.98 11.94
CA ASP A 614 16.61 -13.80 13.00
C ASP A 614 15.34 -13.14 13.55
N GLY A 615 14.21 -13.80 13.35
CA GLY A 615 12.87 -13.40 13.79
C GLY A 615 12.41 -14.13 15.04
N ASN A 616 13.33 -14.73 15.79
CA ASN A 616 13.07 -15.54 16.98
C ASN A 616 12.08 -16.69 16.69
N SER A 617 10.84 -16.55 17.17
CA SER A 617 9.75 -17.50 16.95
C SER A 617 9.37 -17.66 15.48
N CYS A 618 9.66 -16.65 14.64
CA CYS A 618 9.44 -16.70 13.20
C CYS A 618 10.50 -17.53 12.45
N GLY A 619 11.55 -17.99 13.14
CA GLY A 619 12.67 -18.71 12.55
C GLY A 619 13.84 -17.79 12.18
N ILE A 620 14.81 -18.36 11.47
CA ILE A 620 16.01 -17.69 10.99
C ILE A 620 16.10 -17.98 9.50
N ASP A 621 16.45 -16.96 8.73
CA ASP A 621 16.80 -17.11 7.32
C ASP A 621 18.16 -16.47 7.04
N THR A 622 18.82 -16.93 5.98
CA THR A 622 20.17 -16.48 5.62
C THR A 622 20.25 -16.28 4.12
N LEU A 623 20.56 -15.04 3.73
CA LEU A 623 20.87 -14.70 2.35
C LEU A 623 22.37 -14.50 2.19
N THR A 624 22.97 -15.22 1.24
CA THR A 624 24.39 -15.07 0.87
C THR A 624 24.50 -14.65 -0.59
N MET A 625 24.97 -13.43 -0.83
CA MET A 625 25.23 -12.90 -2.16
C MET A 625 26.72 -13.07 -2.48
N THR A 626 27.04 -14.01 -3.37
CA THR A 626 28.43 -14.36 -3.71
C THR A 626 29.05 -13.31 -4.63
N ASN A 627 30.28 -12.86 -4.32
CA ASN A 627 30.99 -11.80 -5.06
C ASN A 627 30.12 -10.55 -5.27
N TYR A 628 29.29 -10.22 -4.27
CA TYR A 628 28.30 -9.15 -4.38
C TYR A 628 28.93 -7.77 -4.47
N ILE A 629 30.04 -7.53 -3.75
CA ILE A 629 30.80 -6.28 -3.87
C ILE A 629 32.12 -6.56 -4.59
N SER A 630 32.41 -5.82 -5.65
CA SER A 630 33.66 -5.91 -6.41
C SER A 630 34.42 -4.59 -6.39
N VAL A 631 35.62 -4.60 -5.79
CA VAL A 631 36.55 -3.47 -5.86
C VAL A 631 37.71 -3.91 -6.76
N ASP A 632 37.71 -3.48 -8.02
CA ASP A 632 38.69 -3.89 -9.03
C ASP A 632 39.03 -2.72 -9.95
N PRO A 633 40.31 -2.41 -10.24
CA PRO A 633 40.69 -1.31 -11.13
C PRO A 633 40.06 -1.33 -12.53
N ASN A 634 39.53 -2.46 -12.97
CA ASN A 634 38.86 -2.64 -14.25
C ASN A 634 37.36 -2.29 -14.22
N ASN A 635 36.75 -2.17 -13.03
CA ASN A 635 35.36 -1.74 -12.90
C ASN A 635 35.21 -0.25 -13.28
N LEU A 636 33.97 0.18 -13.57
CA LEU A 636 33.67 1.61 -13.71
C LEU A 636 33.89 2.32 -12.37
N CYS A 637 34.43 3.53 -12.43
CA CYS A 637 34.64 4.36 -11.25
C CYS A 637 33.35 5.07 -10.86
N TYR A 638 32.84 4.81 -9.68
CA TYR A 638 31.70 5.54 -9.14
C TYR A 638 32.20 6.75 -8.38
N VAL A 639 31.68 7.92 -8.73
CA VAL A 639 32.04 9.19 -8.13
C VAL A 639 30.74 9.92 -7.78
N GLU A 640 30.68 10.51 -6.60
CA GLU A 640 29.59 11.40 -6.19
C GLU A 640 30.10 12.83 -6.15
N MET A 641 29.28 13.77 -6.61
CA MET A 641 29.56 15.18 -6.39
C MET A 641 29.53 15.48 -4.88
N PRO A 642 30.35 16.42 -4.38
CA PRO A 642 30.26 16.81 -2.99
C PRO A 642 28.93 17.51 -2.71
N LEU A 643 28.44 17.45 -1.47
CA LEU A 643 27.23 18.19 -1.06
C LEU A 643 27.36 19.70 -1.30
N ASN A 644 28.59 20.25 -1.28
CA ASN A 644 28.88 21.66 -1.54
C ASN A 644 30.37 21.86 -1.83
N GLY A 645 30.71 22.87 -2.66
CA GLY A 645 32.10 23.22 -3.00
C GLY A 645 32.72 22.32 -4.07
N SER A 646 34.05 22.20 -4.09
CA SER A 646 34.77 21.43 -5.12
C SER A 646 35.07 20.00 -4.67
N GLY A 647 34.68 19.02 -5.49
CA GLY A 647 34.96 17.59 -5.33
C GLY A 647 36.33 17.16 -5.87
N GLY A 648 37.12 18.11 -6.39
CA GLY A 648 38.43 17.84 -6.97
C GLY A 648 38.38 17.31 -8.40
N ASN A 649 39.46 16.62 -8.79
CA ASN A 649 39.69 16.15 -10.16
C ASN A 649 39.54 14.62 -10.27
N ILE A 650 38.65 14.17 -11.14
CA ILE A 650 38.52 12.77 -11.53
C ILE A 650 39.62 12.44 -12.55
N SER A 651 40.55 11.57 -12.14
CA SER A 651 41.71 11.19 -12.96
C SER A 651 41.47 9.94 -13.82
N ASN A 652 40.36 9.23 -13.58
CA ASN A 652 40.02 8.00 -14.26
C ASN A 652 39.38 8.27 -15.62
N CYS A 653 39.75 7.47 -16.62
CA CYS A 653 39.32 7.67 -17.99
C CYS A 653 37.84 7.30 -18.20
N ASN A 654 37.19 6.59 -17.30
CA ASN A 654 35.77 6.29 -17.40
C ASN A 654 35.15 6.10 -16.01
N GLY A 655 33.83 6.24 -15.94
CA GLY A 655 33.08 6.01 -14.73
C GLY A 655 31.67 6.60 -14.78
N ILE A 656 30.99 6.55 -13.63
CA ILE A 656 29.64 7.06 -13.40
C ILE A 656 29.73 8.13 -12.31
N LEU A 657 29.15 9.29 -12.60
CA LEU A 657 29.10 10.44 -11.73
C LEU A 657 27.64 10.68 -11.32
N TYR A 658 27.38 10.64 -10.03
CA TYR A 658 26.10 11.05 -9.44
C TYR A 658 26.21 12.45 -8.83
N ASP A 659 25.06 13.10 -8.64
CA ASP A 659 24.96 14.25 -7.74
C ASP A 659 25.19 13.85 -6.26
N GLY A 660 25.00 14.80 -5.35
CA GLY A 660 25.27 14.61 -3.91
C GLY A 660 24.34 13.61 -3.21
N GLY A 661 23.17 13.30 -3.79
CA GLY A 661 22.23 12.30 -3.29
C GLY A 661 22.60 10.85 -3.64
N GLY A 662 23.56 10.67 -4.55
CA GLY A 662 23.98 9.35 -5.03
C GLY A 662 22.91 8.64 -5.87
N PRO A 663 23.05 7.33 -6.13
CA PRO A 663 22.17 6.60 -7.06
C PRO A 663 20.71 6.42 -6.61
N ASN A 664 20.39 6.67 -5.34
CA ASN A 664 19.07 6.37 -4.76
C ASN A 664 18.49 7.53 -3.91
N GLY A 665 19.10 8.71 -3.96
CA GLY A 665 18.70 9.86 -3.14
C GLY A 665 18.53 11.12 -3.99
N ASN A 666 17.71 12.04 -3.50
CA ASN A 666 17.60 13.36 -4.11
C ASN A 666 18.87 14.18 -3.84
N TYR A 667 19.20 15.10 -4.75
CA TYR A 667 20.29 16.06 -4.52
C TYR A 667 19.93 17.03 -3.38
N ASP A 668 20.93 17.61 -2.72
CA ASP A 668 20.69 18.52 -1.59
C ASP A 668 20.12 19.88 -2.00
N ASP A 669 19.35 20.49 -1.09
CA ASP A 669 18.95 21.90 -1.18
C ASP A 669 20.14 22.83 -0.90
N MET A 670 20.13 24.02 -1.49
CA MET A 670 21.14 25.07 -1.30
C MET A 670 22.58 24.59 -1.55
N SER A 671 22.77 23.82 -2.61
CA SER A 671 24.06 23.26 -2.98
C SER A 671 24.71 24.03 -4.13
N ASP A 672 26.00 24.30 -4.02
CA ASP A 672 26.88 24.69 -5.14
C ASP A 672 28.03 23.67 -5.24
N ALA A 673 27.78 22.55 -5.91
CA ALA A 673 28.74 21.47 -6.07
C ALA A 673 29.49 21.56 -7.41
N ILE A 674 30.80 21.35 -7.41
CA ILE A 674 31.66 21.42 -8.62
C ILE A 674 32.57 20.19 -8.67
N ILE A 675 32.65 19.53 -9.82
CA ILE A 675 33.61 18.45 -10.05
C ILE A 675 34.23 18.55 -11.45
N THR A 676 35.50 18.14 -11.58
CA THR A 676 36.23 18.22 -12.85
C THR A 676 36.70 16.84 -13.29
N ILE A 677 36.24 16.37 -14.44
CA ILE A 677 36.75 15.18 -15.12
C ILE A 677 37.98 15.59 -15.92
N SER A 678 39.17 15.13 -15.52
CA SER A 678 40.44 15.48 -16.18
C SER A 678 41.44 14.32 -16.18
N PRO A 679 41.16 13.23 -16.93
CA PRO A 679 42.00 12.04 -16.91
C PRO A 679 43.35 12.31 -17.58
N THR A 680 44.41 11.72 -17.03
CA THR A 680 45.76 11.91 -17.59
C THR A 680 45.88 11.19 -18.93
N GLY A 681 46.21 11.92 -20.00
CA GLY A 681 46.36 11.37 -21.35
C GLY A 681 45.08 11.31 -22.19
N ALA A 682 43.95 11.80 -21.67
CA ALA A 682 42.73 11.97 -22.45
C ALA A 682 42.93 13.00 -23.57
N THR A 683 42.39 12.73 -24.77
CA THR A 683 42.30 13.69 -25.88
C THR A 683 40.91 14.29 -26.00
N SER A 684 39.90 13.59 -25.53
CA SER A 684 38.51 14.02 -25.47
C SER A 684 37.78 13.26 -24.36
N ILE A 685 36.67 13.81 -23.88
CA ILE A 685 35.76 13.19 -22.92
C ILE A 685 34.37 13.24 -23.54
N THR A 686 33.72 12.09 -23.57
CA THR A 686 32.31 11.93 -23.89
C THR A 686 31.55 11.80 -22.59
N LEU A 687 30.49 12.58 -22.44
CA LEU A 687 29.60 12.59 -21.27
C LEU A 687 28.16 12.40 -21.76
N PHE A 688 27.43 11.48 -21.15
CA PHE A 688 25.99 11.29 -21.41
C PHE A 688 25.27 10.92 -20.12
N PHE A 689 23.95 11.00 -20.13
CA PHE A 689 23.13 10.83 -18.93
C PHE A 689 22.21 9.62 -19.09
N ASN A 690 22.22 8.73 -18.09
CA ASN A 690 21.28 7.61 -18.00
C ASN A 690 19.98 8.03 -17.31
N SER A 691 20.07 8.96 -16.36
CA SER A 691 18.93 9.62 -15.70
C SER A 691 19.23 11.10 -15.49
N PHE A 692 18.18 11.92 -15.48
CA PHE A 692 18.29 13.35 -15.28
C PHE A 692 16.93 13.91 -14.82
N ASP A 693 16.89 14.42 -13.59
CA ASP A 693 15.70 14.91 -12.90
C ASP A 693 16.09 16.05 -11.94
N ILE A 694 16.16 17.26 -12.50
CA ILE A 694 16.56 18.49 -11.80
C ILE A 694 15.42 19.51 -11.89
N GLU A 695 15.09 20.18 -10.80
CA GLU A 695 13.90 21.06 -10.70
C GLU A 695 13.74 21.97 -11.93
N PRO A 696 12.54 21.99 -12.56
CA PRO A 696 12.30 22.85 -13.70
C PRO A 696 12.31 24.32 -13.28
N GLY A 697 13.14 25.13 -13.94
CA GLY A 697 13.12 26.58 -13.76
C GLY A 697 11.91 27.28 -14.39
N SER A 698 11.83 28.59 -14.16
CA SER A 698 10.75 29.44 -14.66
C SER A 698 10.81 29.62 -16.19
N GLY A 699 9.67 29.41 -16.85
CA GLY A 699 9.55 29.60 -18.30
C GLY A 699 10.37 28.60 -19.12
N SER A 700 11.38 29.07 -19.85
CA SER A 700 12.29 28.25 -20.68
C SER A 700 13.74 28.31 -20.20
N SER A 701 13.96 28.72 -18.95
CA SER A 701 15.29 28.85 -18.33
C SER A 701 15.41 27.94 -17.12
N CYS A 702 16.63 27.48 -16.84
CA CYS A 702 16.97 26.72 -15.63
C CYS A 702 17.55 27.68 -14.58
N ASP A 703 16.67 28.42 -13.90
CA ASP A 703 16.99 29.49 -12.96
C ASP A 703 16.66 29.17 -11.49
N TYR A 704 15.95 28.07 -11.22
CA TYR A 704 15.85 27.47 -9.88
C TYR A 704 17.07 26.55 -9.68
N ASP A 705 16.94 25.28 -10.07
CA ASP A 705 18.04 24.32 -10.02
C ASP A 705 18.63 24.06 -11.42
N TYR A 706 19.92 23.75 -11.47
CA TYR A 706 20.57 23.43 -12.74
C TYR A 706 21.90 22.69 -12.60
N LEU A 707 22.15 21.83 -13.60
CA LEU A 707 23.49 21.35 -13.93
C LEU A 707 24.07 22.18 -15.08
N GLU A 708 25.19 22.86 -14.84
CA GLU A 708 25.94 23.59 -15.87
C GLU A 708 27.26 22.88 -16.19
N ILE A 709 27.57 22.73 -17.47
CA ILE A 709 28.69 21.92 -17.96
C ILE A 709 29.65 22.81 -18.74
N PHE A 710 30.94 22.72 -18.43
CA PHE A 710 31.99 23.57 -19.01
C PHE A 710 33.04 22.75 -19.74
N ASP A 711 33.39 23.17 -20.97
CA ASP A 711 34.42 22.57 -21.82
C ASP A 711 35.83 22.98 -21.39
N GLY A 712 36.27 22.45 -20.24
CA GLY A 712 37.61 22.70 -19.71
C GLY A 712 37.75 22.42 -18.21
N PRO A 713 38.89 22.78 -17.60
CA PRO A 713 39.27 22.35 -16.25
C PRO A 713 38.65 23.17 -15.11
N ASN A 714 37.79 24.14 -15.41
CA ASN A 714 37.09 24.95 -14.39
C ASN A 714 35.89 25.70 -14.98
N THR A 715 35.09 26.32 -14.10
CA THR A 715 33.90 27.13 -14.44
C THR A 715 34.17 28.44 -15.17
N SER A 716 35.44 28.80 -15.42
CA SER A 716 35.81 29.91 -16.33
C SER A 716 35.98 29.46 -17.79
N SER A 717 35.88 28.15 -18.05
CA SER A 717 35.92 27.59 -19.41
C SER A 717 34.59 27.85 -20.13
N THR A 718 34.52 27.55 -21.43
CA THR A 718 33.29 27.76 -22.22
C THR A 718 32.15 26.90 -21.67
N SER A 719 31.04 27.52 -21.26
CA SER A 719 29.82 26.79 -20.89
C SER A 719 29.22 26.14 -22.13
N LEU A 720 29.00 24.82 -22.05
CA LEU A 720 28.34 24.01 -23.09
C LEU A 720 26.83 24.02 -22.94
N GLY A 721 26.32 24.44 -21.79
CA GLY A 721 24.91 24.61 -21.53
C GLY A 721 24.55 24.44 -20.07
N ARG A 722 23.34 24.88 -19.75
CA ARG A 722 22.70 24.74 -18.45
C ARG A 722 21.44 23.91 -18.62
N TYR A 723 21.29 22.90 -17.77
CA TYR A 723 20.30 21.85 -17.94
C TYR A 723 19.48 21.63 -16.66
N CYS A 724 18.17 21.43 -16.85
CA CYS A 724 17.16 21.08 -15.84
C CYS A 724 15.96 20.44 -16.55
N ASN A 725 14.90 20.04 -15.83
CA ASN A 725 13.71 19.43 -16.43
C ASN A 725 12.99 20.35 -17.44
N THR A 726 13.16 21.68 -17.36
CA THR A 726 12.64 22.63 -18.37
C THR A 726 13.32 22.48 -19.73
N THR A 727 14.63 22.20 -19.76
CA THR A 727 15.40 21.99 -21.00
C THR A 727 15.53 20.52 -21.38
N GLY A 728 15.30 19.62 -20.43
CA GLY A 728 15.68 18.22 -20.51
C GLY A 728 17.18 17.99 -20.29
N ALA A 729 17.55 16.71 -20.22
CA ALA A 729 18.94 16.28 -20.24
C ALA A 729 19.62 16.71 -21.56
N PRO A 730 20.93 17.04 -21.55
CA PRO A 730 21.65 17.23 -22.79
C PRO A 730 21.74 15.91 -23.58
N ASP A 731 21.77 16.02 -24.90
CA ASP A 731 22.31 14.98 -25.76
C ASP A 731 23.78 14.68 -25.37
N THR A 732 24.37 13.63 -25.93
CA THR A 732 25.78 13.28 -25.67
C THR A 732 26.72 14.47 -25.87
N ILE A 733 27.42 14.85 -24.79
CA ILE A 733 28.40 15.93 -24.76
C ILE A 733 29.77 15.40 -25.16
N PHE A 734 30.43 16.11 -26.06
CA PHE A 734 31.82 15.85 -26.46
C PHE A 734 32.67 17.06 -26.09
N SER A 735 33.67 16.86 -25.23
CA SER A 735 34.65 17.91 -24.93
C SER A 735 35.59 18.15 -26.11
N SER A 736 36.06 19.39 -26.26
CA SER A 736 37.08 19.73 -27.27
C SER A 736 38.50 19.38 -26.83
N GLY A 737 38.69 19.06 -25.55
CA GLY A 737 39.99 18.72 -24.97
C GLY A 737 39.92 17.69 -23.85
N ASN A 738 40.93 17.69 -22.98
CA ASN A 738 41.16 16.65 -21.98
C ASN A 738 40.45 16.86 -20.64
N ALA A 739 39.55 17.86 -20.53
CA ALA A 739 38.84 18.15 -19.29
C ALA A 739 37.40 18.62 -19.53
N LEU A 740 36.49 18.22 -18.63
CA LEU A 740 35.13 18.73 -18.47
C LEU A 740 34.91 19.11 -17.01
N THR A 741 34.24 20.23 -16.76
CA THR A 741 33.84 20.62 -15.40
C THR A 741 32.33 20.70 -15.31
N LEU A 742 31.75 20.08 -14.29
CA LEU A 742 30.32 20.08 -14.02
C LEU A 742 30.05 20.86 -12.75
N LYS A 743 29.01 21.70 -12.77
CA LYS A 743 28.53 22.46 -11.62
C LYS A 743 27.05 22.20 -11.41
N LEU A 744 26.67 21.61 -10.28
CA LEU A 744 25.28 21.53 -9.83
C LEU A 744 25.00 22.71 -8.90
N HIS A 745 23.89 23.41 -9.15
CA HIS A 745 23.37 24.48 -8.29
C HIS A 745 21.92 24.15 -7.90
N SER A 746 21.59 24.29 -6.62
CA SER A 746 20.22 24.15 -6.12
C SER A 746 19.82 25.28 -5.16
N ASP A 747 18.53 25.61 -5.11
CA ASP A 747 17.98 26.64 -4.22
C ASP A 747 17.33 26.05 -2.94
N GLN A 748 16.46 26.79 -2.24
CA GLN A 748 15.77 26.32 -1.00
C GLN A 748 14.46 25.54 -1.26
N ALA A 749 14.11 25.34 -2.53
CA ALA A 749 12.86 24.75 -2.98
C ALA A 749 13.01 23.24 -3.26
N LEU A 750 12.30 22.72 -4.25
CA LEU A 750 12.06 21.29 -4.46
C LEU A 750 13.32 20.58 -4.99
N ASN A 751 13.90 19.68 -4.20
CA ASN A 751 14.85 18.69 -4.73
C ASN A 751 14.15 17.48 -5.39
N LEU A 752 14.78 16.96 -6.44
CA LEU A 752 14.32 15.82 -7.23
C LEU A 752 15.42 14.73 -7.31
N ASN A 753 15.23 13.68 -8.10
CA ASN A 753 16.10 12.49 -8.09
C ASN A 753 17.52 12.73 -8.63
N GLY A 754 17.85 13.91 -9.15
CA GLY A 754 19.21 14.25 -9.53
C GLY A 754 19.63 13.70 -10.89
N PHE A 755 20.88 13.27 -11.03
CA PHE A 755 21.36 12.76 -12.32
C PHE A 755 22.37 11.62 -12.18
N GLU A 756 22.37 10.73 -13.18
CA GLU A 756 23.40 9.73 -13.40
C GLU A 756 24.14 10.06 -14.71
N ALA A 757 25.36 10.57 -14.61
CA ALA A 757 26.19 10.93 -15.75
C ALA A 757 27.30 9.91 -15.96
N VAL A 758 27.39 9.34 -17.16
CA VAL A 758 28.48 8.45 -17.54
C VAL A 758 29.51 9.23 -18.33
N TRP A 759 30.78 9.19 -17.91
CA TRP A 759 31.87 9.77 -18.68
C TRP A 759 32.83 8.71 -19.18
N ILE A 760 33.35 8.95 -20.37
CA ILE A 760 34.33 8.09 -21.02
C ILE A 760 35.31 8.98 -21.78
N CYS A 761 36.58 8.78 -21.53
CA CYS A 761 37.66 9.51 -22.17
C CYS A 761 38.20 8.70 -23.34
N ASN A 762 38.58 9.38 -24.41
CA ASN A 762 39.39 8.78 -25.45
C ASN A 762 40.85 9.01 -25.08
N ALA A 763 41.58 7.94 -24.78
CA ALA A 763 43.00 7.98 -24.46
C ALA A 763 43.73 6.93 -25.30
N THR A 764 44.91 7.29 -25.83
CA THR A 764 45.68 6.46 -26.78
C THR A 764 46.66 5.50 -26.10
N ASN A 765 46.69 5.48 -24.76
CA ASN A 765 47.69 4.80 -23.94
C ASN A 765 47.08 3.91 -22.84
N VAL A 766 45.82 3.50 -22.97
CA VAL A 766 45.11 2.67 -21.98
C VAL A 766 44.55 1.41 -22.63
N ALA A 767 44.45 0.32 -21.87
CA ALA A 767 43.84 -0.93 -22.32
C ALA A 767 42.34 -0.71 -22.65
N PRO A 768 41.73 -1.51 -23.55
CA PRO A 768 40.31 -1.38 -23.87
C PRO A 768 39.44 -1.61 -22.64
N LEU A 769 38.26 -1.01 -22.61
CA LEU A 769 37.22 -1.35 -21.63
C LEU A 769 36.12 -2.12 -22.38
N SER A 770 36.07 -3.43 -22.18
CA SER A 770 35.06 -4.28 -22.83
C SER A 770 33.66 -3.96 -22.35
N ALA A 771 32.76 -3.65 -23.28
CA ALA A 771 31.35 -3.44 -23.02
C ALA A 771 30.53 -3.96 -24.21
N PHE A 772 29.34 -4.48 -23.93
CA PHE A 772 28.43 -4.93 -24.97
C PHE A 772 26.96 -4.90 -24.54
N GLN A 773 26.09 -4.93 -25.53
CA GLN A 773 24.65 -5.16 -25.36
C GLN A 773 24.15 -6.26 -26.30
N ILE A 774 22.96 -6.76 -26.02
CA ILE A 774 22.19 -7.60 -26.94
C ILE A 774 21.08 -6.74 -27.55
N ASP A 775 20.86 -6.89 -28.85
CA ASP A 775 19.87 -6.10 -29.58
C ASP A 775 18.47 -6.72 -29.48
N SER A 776 18.37 -8.02 -29.80
CA SER A 776 17.12 -8.77 -29.76
C SER A 776 17.36 -10.25 -29.46
N ILE A 777 16.35 -10.89 -28.86
CA ILE A 777 16.29 -12.35 -28.69
C ILE A 777 15.09 -12.85 -29.50
N ASN A 778 15.34 -13.71 -30.49
CA ASN A 778 14.26 -14.42 -31.17
C ASN A 778 14.02 -15.78 -30.47
N PRO A 779 12.92 -15.93 -29.72
CA PRO A 779 12.66 -17.15 -28.93
C PRO A 779 12.38 -18.38 -29.80
N CYS A 780 12.05 -18.20 -31.08
CA CYS A 780 11.64 -19.30 -31.97
C CYS A 780 12.81 -19.96 -32.70
N ASN A 781 13.83 -19.21 -33.06
CA ASN A 781 15.02 -19.74 -33.73
C ASN A 781 16.31 -19.63 -32.90
N GLY A 782 16.26 -19.01 -31.72
CA GLY A 782 17.40 -18.84 -30.82
C GLY A 782 18.44 -17.84 -31.31
N PHE A 783 18.11 -17.00 -32.28
CA PHE A 783 19.00 -15.95 -32.79
C PHE A 783 19.16 -14.81 -31.78
N VAL A 784 20.40 -14.39 -31.55
CA VAL A 784 20.78 -13.25 -30.72
C VAL A 784 21.88 -12.45 -31.43
N GLN A 785 21.68 -11.14 -31.57
CA GLN A 785 22.70 -10.21 -32.07
C GLN A 785 23.43 -9.56 -30.89
N PHE A 786 24.77 -9.60 -30.92
CA PHE A 786 25.63 -8.94 -29.95
C PHE A 786 26.26 -7.69 -30.57
N ILE A 787 26.26 -6.60 -29.81
CA ILE A 787 26.80 -5.31 -30.24
C ILE A 787 27.93 -4.92 -29.31
N ASP A 788 29.13 -4.81 -29.85
CA ASP A 788 30.28 -4.23 -29.15
C ASP A 788 30.04 -2.74 -28.86
N GLN A 789 30.25 -2.38 -27.61
CA GLN A 789 30.24 -1.00 -27.11
C GLN A 789 31.57 -0.69 -26.41
N SER A 790 32.62 -1.47 -26.68
CA SER A 790 33.90 -1.35 -25.97
C SER A 790 34.61 -0.05 -26.28
N PHE A 791 35.25 0.52 -25.25
CA PHE A 791 35.94 1.80 -25.29
C PHE A 791 37.47 1.67 -25.38
N HIS A 792 38.16 2.79 -25.56
CA HIS A 792 39.62 2.92 -25.70
C HIS A 792 40.25 2.18 -26.90
N ASN A 793 39.58 2.24 -28.05
CA ASN A 793 40.09 1.73 -29.35
C ASN A 793 40.56 0.26 -29.28
N PRO A 794 39.67 -0.70 -28.96
CA PRO A 794 39.98 -2.12 -29.06
C PRO A 794 40.44 -2.47 -30.48
N THR A 795 41.44 -3.33 -30.58
CA THR A 795 41.98 -3.81 -31.86
C THR A 795 41.70 -5.31 -32.09
N SER A 796 41.19 -6.02 -31.08
CA SER A 796 40.70 -7.40 -31.20
C SER A 796 39.59 -7.70 -30.18
N TRP A 797 38.76 -8.70 -30.50
CA TRP A 797 37.60 -9.16 -29.72
C TRP A 797 37.61 -10.68 -29.59
N SER A 798 37.11 -11.20 -28.47
CA SER A 798 36.90 -12.62 -28.22
C SER A 798 35.63 -12.81 -27.40
N TRP A 799 34.66 -13.51 -27.96
CA TRP A 799 33.34 -13.78 -27.38
C TRP A 799 33.23 -15.24 -26.96
N ASP A 800 32.60 -15.49 -25.81
CA ASP A 800 32.10 -16.81 -25.39
C ASP A 800 30.60 -16.68 -25.10
N PHE A 801 29.79 -17.45 -25.81
CA PHE A 801 28.32 -17.38 -25.73
C PHE A 801 27.72 -18.26 -24.63
N GLY A 802 28.54 -19.01 -23.87
CA GLY A 802 28.08 -19.82 -22.74
C GLY A 802 27.42 -21.14 -23.11
N ASP A 803 27.29 -21.45 -24.40
CA ASP A 803 26.86 -22.76 -24.92
C ASP A 803 28.03 -23.61 -25.48
N GLY A 804 29.26 -23.14 -25.25
CA GLY A 804 30.50 -23.74 -25.74
C GLY A 804 30.98 -23.21 -27.10
N SER A 805 30.30 -22.23 -27.69
CA SER A 805 30.71 -21.58 -28.93
C SER A 805 31.28 -20.15 -28.72
N THR A 806 32.09 -19.68 -29.68
CA THR A 806 32.89 -18.44 -29.54
C THR A 806 32.97 -17.64 -30.85
N SER A 807 33.32 -16.34 -30.79
CA SER A 807 33.56 -15.48 -31.97
C SER A 807 34.69 -14.46 -31.76
N ASN A 808 35.32 -13.97 -32.84
CA ASN A 808 36.32 -12.90 -32.79
C ASN A 808 35.91 -11.64 -33.58
N LEU A 809 34.67 -11.59 -34.08
CA LEU A 809 34.13 -10.40 -34.73
C LEU A 809 33.86 -9.32 -33.69
N GLN A 810 33.91 -8.05 -34.11
CA GLN A 810 33.56 -6.93 -33.22
C GLN A 810 32.13 -7.09 -32.70
N SER A 811 31.14 -7.15 -33.58
CA SER A 811 29.72 -7.35 -33.22
C SER A 811 29.15 -8.60 -33.91
N PRO A 812 29.26 -9.80 -33.31
CA PRO A 812 28.78 -11.04 -33.90
C PRO A 812 27.27 -11.27 -33.70
N TYR A 813 26.68 -12.13 -34.53
CA TYR A 813 25.44 -12.83 -34.19
C TYR A 813 25.73 -14.25 -33.72
N HIS A 814 24.82 -14.82 -32.93
CA HIS A 814 24.86 -16.22 -32.51
C HIS A 814 23.48 -16.87 -32.56
N ILE A 815 23.42 -18.18 -32.76
CA ILE A 815 22.18 -18.97 -32.78
C ILE A 815 22.27 -20.07 -31.73
N TYR A 816 21.49 -19.95 -30.67
CA TYR A 816 21.36 -20.97 -29.63
C TYR A 816 20.42 -22.07 -30.07
N ASN A 817 20.93 -23.30 -30.17
CA ASN A 817 20.17 -24.43 -30.69
C ASN A 817 19.23 -25.08 -29.65
N ASN A 818 19.46 -24.85 -28.36
CA ASN A 818 18.73 -25.47 -27.25
C ASN A 818 18.06 -24.42 -26.36
N ASN A 819 16.94 -24.80 -25.71
CA ASN A 819 16.36 -24.00 -24.64
C ASN A 819 17.32 -23.95 -23.45
N GLY A 820 17.40 -22.80 -22.80
CA GLY A 820 18.32 -22.60 -21.67
C GLY A 820 18.58 -21.12 -21.38
N VAL A 821 19.23 -20.91 -20.25
CA VAL A 821 19.70 -19.60 -19.81
C VAL A 821 21.22 -19.59 -19.96
N TYR A 822 21.74 -18.63 -20.71
CA TYR A 822 23.16 -18.57 -21.10
C TYR A 822 23.84 -17.31 -20.56
N THR A 823 25.09 -17.48 -20.15
CA THR A 823 25.99 -16.42 -19.66
C THR A 823 26.99 -16.10 -20.75
N VAL A 824 27.11 -14.82 -21.13
CA VAL A 824 27.94 -14.40 -22.27
C VAL A 824 29.10 -13.54 -21.78
N SER A 825 30.30 -13.76 -22.34
CA SER A 825 31.48 -12.94 -22.08
C SER A 825 32.08 -12.36 -23.35
N LEU A 826 32.64 -11.15 -23.24
CA LEU A 826 33.42 -10.47 -24.27
C LEU A 826 34.78 -10.09 -23.67
N SER A 827 35.87 -10.35 -24.38
CA SER A 827 37.20 -9.82 -24.08
C SER A 827 37.72 -9.00 -25.26
N THR A 828 38.20 -7.80 -24.98
CA THR A 828 38.78 -6.90 -26.00
C THR A 828 40.21 -6.53 -25.66
N SER A 829 41.08 -6.38 -26.67
CA SER A 829 42.50 -6.04 -26.46
C SER A 829 43.11 -5.04 -27.45
N ASN A 830 44.11 -4.30 -26.97
CA ASN A 830 44.99 -3.43 -27.78
C ASN A 830 46.46 -3.59 -27.32
N SER A 831 47.38 -2.78 -27.86
CA SER A 831 48.81 -2.85 -27.53
C SER A 831 49.16 -2.56 -26.05
N TYR A 832 48.20 -2.08 -25.26
CA TYR A 832 48.39 -1.69 -23.87
C TYR A 832 47.72 -2.65 -22.87
N GLY A 833 46.93 -3.62 -23.34
CA GLY A 833 46.33 -4.65 -22.48
C GLY A 833 45.00 -5.19 -23.03
N SER A 834 44.33 -5.96 -22.20
CA SER A 834 43.02 -6.54 -22.49
C SER A 834 42.08 -6.33 -21.30
N HIS A 835 40.78 -6.25 -21.59
CA HIS A 835 39.72 -6.31 -20.60
C HIS A 835 38.75 -7.43 -20.95
N SER A 836 37.95 -7.88 -19.99
CA SER A 836 36.83 -8.80 -20.25
C SER A 836 35.64 -8.46 -19.37
N ILE A 837 34.44 -8.60 -19.92
CA ILE A 837 33.18 -8.44 -19.23
C ILE A 837 32.35 -9.72 -19.40
N THR A 838 31.68 -10.16 -18.34
CA THR A 838 30.74 -11.31 -18.36
C THR A 838 29.39 -10.84 -17.85
N LYS A 839 28.31 -11.11 -18.60
CA LYS A 839 26.93 -10.84 -18.20
C LYS A 839 26.18 -12.17 -18.02
N THR A 840 25.77 -12.45 -16.79
CA THR A 840 25.08 -13.70 -16.42
C THR A 840 23.62 -13.67 -16.82
N ASN A 841 23.09 -14.82 -17.25
CA ASN A 841 21.67 -15.01 -17.60
C ASN A 841 21.14 -14.01 -18.64
N ILE A 842 22.02 -13.40 -19.43
CA ILE A 842 21.66 -12.33 -20.36
C ILE A 842 20.89 -12.85 -21.58
N VAL A 843 21.03 -14.14 -21.91
CA VAL A 843 20.22 -14.78 -22.96
C VAL A 843 19.35 -15.88 -22.36
N ASN A 844 18.04 -15.80 -22.61
CA ASN A 844 17.08 -16.84 -22.25
C ASN A 844 16.35 -17.34 -23.51
N ILE A 845 16.54 -18.63 -23.84
CA ILE A 845 15.92 -19.28 -24.99
C ILE A 845 14.84 -20.24 -24.49
N ASN A 846 13.59 -19.96 -24.86
CA ASN A 846 12.43 -20.76 -24.47
C ASN A 846 11.51 -21.03 -25.66
N ARG A 847 11.89 -22.00 -26.51
CA ARG A 847 11.09 -22.47 -27.65
C ARG A 847 9.89 -23.30 -27.18
N PRO A 848 8.77 -23.31 -27.95
CA PRO A 848 7.60 -24.13 -27.63
C PRO A 848 7.92 -25.62 -27.48
N GLN A 849 7.32 -26.26 -26.48
CA GLN A 849 7.45 -27.70 -26.25
C GLN A 849 6.69 -28.49 -27.33
N PRO A 850 7.18 -29.70 -27.71
CA PRO A 850 6.47 -30.54 -28.66
C PRO A 850 5.16 -31.12 -28.09
N PRO A 851 4.19 -31.51 -28.93
CA PRO A 851 2.96 -32.15 -28.48
C PRO A 851 3.24 -33.44 -27.71
N THR A 852 2.43 -33.72 -26.68
CA THR A 852 2.40 -35.05 -26.05
C THR A 852 1.63 -36.00 -26.95
N VAL A 853 2.22 -37.15 -27.28
CA VAL A 853 1.66 -38.10 -28.25
C VAL A 853 1.16 -39.38 -27.59
N MET A 854 0.10 -39.95 -28.16
CA MET A 854 -0.42 -41.26 -27.81
C MET A 854 -0.63 -42.04 -29.11
N GLY A 855 0.21 -43.05 -29.32
CA GLY A 855 0.11 -43.96 -30.46
C GLY A 855 -1.10 -44.90 -30.34
N ASP A 856 -1.25 -45.78 -31.32
CA ASP A 856 -2.29 -46.81 -31.31
C ASP A 856 -1.73 -48.12 -31.84
N THR A 857 -2.32 -49.24 -31.40
CA THR A 857 -1.89 -50.59 -31.74
C THR A 857 -3.02 -51.38 -32.41
N ILE A 858 -2.76 -51.86 -33.61
CA ILE A 858 -3.76 -52.45 -34.52
C ILE A 858 -3.33 -53.79 -35.11
N CYS A 859 -4.29 -54.56 -35.62
CA CYS A 859 -4.03 -55.76 -36.39
C CYS A 859 -3.73 -55.42 -37.87
N PRO A 860 -3.15 -56.36 -38.66
CA PRO A 860 -2.92 -56.12 -40.07
C PRO A 860 -4.24 -55.90 -40.83
N ASN A 861 -4.28 -54.83 -41.63
CA ASN A 861 -5.42 -54.31 -42.39
C ASN A 861 -6.49 -53.55 -41.55
N GLU A 862 -6.18 -53.15 -40.32
CA GLU A 862 -6.99 -52.20 -39.54
C GLU A 862 -6.46 -50.76 -39.67
N THR A 863 -7.28 -49.78 -39.30
CA THR A 863 -6.93 -48.35 -39.22
C THR A 863 -6.60 -47.98 -37.77
N ALA A 864 -5.54 -47.21 -37.53
CA ALA A 864 -5.14 -46.74 -36.21
C ALA A 864 -5.68 -45.32 -35.94
N ASN A 865 -6.04 -45.02 -34.69
CA ASN A 865 -6.49 -43.70 -34.24
C ASN A 865 -5.44 -43.05 -33.33
N LEU A 866 -4.67 -42.12 -33.88
CA LEU A 866 -3.54 -41.48 -33.23
C LEU A 866 -3.95 -40.15 -32.59
N PHE A 867 -3.45 -39.86 -31.39
CA PHE A 867 -3.74 -38.62 -30.68
C PHE A 867 -2.46 -37.83 -30.35
N ALA A 868 -2.52 -36.52 -30.53
CA ALA A 868 -1.45 -35.59 -30.20
C ALA A 868 -2.05 -34.35 -29.50
N ASN A 869 -1.64 -34.11 -28.26
CA ASN A 869 -2.09 -32.97 -27.46
C ASN A 869 -0.97 -31.92 -27.40
N GLY A 870 -1.21 -30.79 -28.03
CA GLY A 870 -0.29 -29.67 -28.10
C GLY A 870 -0.97 -28.35 -27.77
N SER A 871 -0.16 -27.34 -27.43
CA SER A 871 -0.62 -25.99 -27.09
C SER A 871 -0.76 -25.06 -28.31
N GLY A 872 -0.31 -25.51 -29.49
CA GLY A 872 -0.44 -24.81 -30.76
C GLY A 872 -1.35 -25.55 -31.76
N GLU A 873 -1.28 -25.16 -33.02
CA GLU A 873 -1.87 -25.94 -34.11
C GLU A 873 -1.03 -27.21 -34.34
N VAL A 874 -1.64 -28.38 -34.16
CA VAL A 874 -0.94 -29.67 -34.35
C VAL A 874 -0.90 -30.04 -35.84
N LEU A 875 0.31 -30.13 -36.40
CA LEU A 875 0.57 -30.47 -37.81
C LEU A 875 1.14 -31.89 -37.95
N TRP A 876 0.66 -32.68 -38.93
CA TRP A 876 1.05 -34.09 -39.16
C TRP A 876 1.89 -34.29 -40.42
N TYR A 877 2.91 -35.15 -40.33
CA TYR A 877 3.89 -35.40 -41.40
C TYR A 877 4.20 -36.90 -41.58
N TYR A 878 4.54 -37.30 -42.80
CA TYR A 878 4.98 -38.67 -43.14
C TYR A 878 6.48 -38.88 -42.95
N SER A 879 7.22 -37.82 -42.64
CA SER A 879 8.65 -37.84 -42.34
C SER A 879 9.05 -36.61 -41.53
N THR A 880 10.16 -36.71 -40.79
CA THR A 880 10.80 -35.54 -40.17
C THR A 880 11.21 -34.49 -41.21
N THR A 881 11.49 -34.89 -42.45
CA THR A 881 11.97 -34.02 -43.54
C THR A 881 10.87 -33.32 -44.33
N ASP A 882 9.60 -33.68 -44.14
CA ASP A 882 8.51 -33.10 -44.92
C ASP A 882 8.32 -31.61 -44.59
N LEU A 883 8.21 -30.76 -45.62
CA LEU A 883 8.02 -29.31 -45.46
C LEU A 883 6.54 -28.93 -45.34
N SER A 884 5.63 -29.80 -45.77
CA SER A 884 4.18 -29.59 -45.74
C SER A 884 3.51 -30.67 -44.90
N SER A 885 2.57 -30.28 -44.05
CA SER A 885 1.73 -31.22 -43.34
C SER A 885 0.71 -31.85 -44.28
N PHE A 886 0.35 -33.11 -44.03
CA PHE A 886 -0.73 -33.78 -44.75
C PHE A 886 -2.06 -33.75 -44.00
N ASN A 887 -2.03 -33.45 -42.69
CA ASN A 887 -3.21 -33.33 -41.83
C ASN A 887 -2.96 -32.30 -40.72
N THR A 888 -4.03 -31.75 -40.15
CA THR A 888 -4.01 -30.82 -39.01
C THR A 888 -5.06 -31.21 -37.96
N GLY A 889 -4.78 -30.92 -36.68
CA GLY A 889 -5.68 -31.21 -35.55
C GLY A 889 -5.14 -32.25 -34.58
N GLN A 890 -5.80 -32.40 -33.42
CA GLN A 890 -5.31 -33.23 -32.30
C GLN A 890 -5.43 -34.75 -32.50
N SER A 891 -6.10 -35.20 -33.57
CA SER A 891 -6.25 -36.63 -33.86
C SER A 891 -6.09 -36.93 -35.36
N PHE A 892 -5.63 -38.14 -35.67
CA PHE A 892 -5.50 -38.63 -37.04
C PHE A 892 -5.82 -40.13 -37.13
N ILE A 893 -6.76 -40.46 -38.02
CA ILE A 893 -7.10 -41.85 -38.35
C ILE A 893 -6.31 -42.28 -39.58
N THR A 894 -5.48 -43.32 -39.45
CA THR A 894 -4.63 -43.80 -40.54
C THR A 894 -5.46 -44.54 -41.60
N PRO A 895 -4.97 -44.66 -42.85
CA PRO A 895 -5.41 -45.73 -43.75
C PRO A 895 -5.17 -47.12 -43.13
N ALA A 896 -5.77 -48.17 -43.71
CA ALA A 896 -5.53 -49.54 -43.24
C ALA A 896 -4.04 -49.92 -43.40
N LEU A 897 -3.39 -50.36 -42.33
CA LEU A 897 -1.95 -50.62 -42.31
C LEU A 897 -1.64 -52.12 -42.28
N GLN A 898 -0.62 -52.56 -43.03
CA GLN A 898 -0.12 -53.94 -42.98
C GLN A 898 1.13 -54.11 -42.12
N GLN A 899 1.79 -53.01 -41.75
CA GLN A 899 3.02 -53.00 -40.98
C GLN A 899 3.08 -51.74 -40.11
N THR A 900 3.84 -51.79 -39.02
CA THR A 900 4.08 -50.65 -38.12
C THR A 900 4.54 -49.44 -38.91
N THR A 901 3.87 -48.31 -38.72
CA THR A 901 4.12 -47.06 -39.43
C THR A 901 4.33 -45.94 -38.43
N THR A 902 5.37 -45.14 -38.62
CA THR A 902 5.63 -43.94 -37.81
C THR A 902 5.15 -42.72 -38.56
N TYR A 903 4.44 -41.84 -37.86
CA TYR A 903 4.12 -40.48 -38.29
C TYR A 903 4.84 -39.49 -37.39
N TRP A 904 4.85 -38.22 -37.77
CA TRP A 904 5.47 -37.16 -36.97
C TRP A 904 4.50 -36.01 -36.77
N VAL A 905 4.48 -35.45 -35.56
CA VAL A 905 3.64 -34.31 -35.22
C VAL A 905 4.44 -33.18 -34.61
N GLN A 906 3.95 -31.96 -34.78
CA GLN A 906 4.60 -30.73 -34.32
C GLN A 906 3.54 -29.71 -33.93
N ASP A 907 3.77 -28.99 -32.84
CA ASP A 907 3.01 -27.78 -32.52
C ASP A 907 3.52 -26.60 -33.36
N HIS A 908 2.58 -25.90 -33.99
CA HIS A 908 2.80 -24.74 -34.83
C HIS A 908 2.04 -23.52 -34.28
N PHE A 909 2.71 -22.38 -34.22
CA PHE A 909 2.18 -21.10 -33.76
C PHE A 909 2.32 -20.09 -34.89
N PRO A 910 1.23 -19.83 -35.64
CA PRO A 910 1.28 -18.86 -36.72
C PRO A 910 1.54 -17.46 -36.15
N SER A 911 2.47 -16.74 -36.78
CA SER A 911 2.81 -15.36 -36.39
C SER A 911 1.94 -14.34 -37.11
N ALA A 912 1.69 -13.20 -36.45
CA ALA A 912 0.94 -12.09 -37.02
C ALA A 912 1.73 -11.36 -38.14
N SER A 913 0.99 -10.78 -39.09
CA SER A 913 1.53 -9.79 -40.04
C SER A 913 1.39 -8.39 -39.45
N TYR A 914 2.37 -7.52 -39.73
CA TYR A 914 2.42 -6.13 -39.32
C TYR A 914 2.49 -5.22 -40.55
N ASN A 915 1.96 -3.99 -40.47
CA ASN A 915 2.08 -3.00 -41.54
C ASN A 915 3.04 -1.87 -41.12
N VAL A 916 3.88 -1.37 -42.04
CA VAL A 916 4.84 -0.28 -41.78
C VAL A 916 5.11 0.58 -43.01
N GLY A 917 5.53 1.82 -42.81
CA GLY A 917 5.82 2.77 -43.89
C GLY A 917 4.78 3.85 -44.05
N ASP A 918 5.04 4.80 -44.96
CA ASP A 918 4.08 5.86 -45.28
C ASP A 918 2.82 5.25 -45.91
N THR A 919 1.65 5.72 -45.51
CA THR A 919 0.33 5.26 -45.99
C THR A 919 -0.29 6.21 -47.02
N ARG A 920 0.39 7.33 -47.35
CA ARG A 920 -0.12 8.39 -48.22
C ARG A 920 0.23 8.17 -49.69
N SER A 921 -0.18 7.03 -50.26
CA SER A 921 0.10 6.65 -51.65
C SER A 921 -0.58 7.52 -52.74
N SER A 922 -1.35 8.55 -52.36
CA SER A 922 -2.11 9.41 -53.29
C SER A 922 -2.18 10.89 -52.92
N SER A 923 -1.46 11.32 -51.87
CA SER A 923 -1.44 12.72 -51.43
C SER A 923 0.00 13.26 -51.34
N ASN A 924 0.13 14.59 -51.27
CA ASN A 924 1.39 15.33 -51.08
C ASN A 924 2.54 14.99 -52.08
N GLY A 925 2.19 14.42 -53.23
CA GLY A 925 3.14 13.85 -54.17
C GLY A 925 2.77 14.01 -55.64
N GLY A 926 3.42 13.21 -56.48
CA GLY A 926 3.12 13.11 -57.92
C GLY A 926 3.73 11.87 -58.56
N TYR A 927 3.30 11.52 -59.77
CA TYR A 927 3.85 10.39 -60.52
C TYR A 927 5.26 10.71 -61.01
N PHE A 928 6.21 9.85 -60.67
CA PHE A 928 7.61 10.02 -61.01
C PHE A 928 7.91 9.49 -62.41
N THR A 929 8.37 10.36 -63.31
CA THR A 929 8.58 10.08 -64.74
C THR A 929 10.04 10.12 -65.19
N ASN A 930 10.99 10.34 -64.27
CA ASN A 930 12.43 10.24 -64.56
C ASN A 930 12.81 8.79 -64.92
N THR A 931 13.99 8.57 -65.49
CA THR A 931 14.58 7.25 -65.81
C THR A 931 15.51 6.71 -64.72
N ASN A 932 15.79 7.50 -63.67
CA ASN A 932 16.65 7.07 -62.55
C ASN A 932 15.89 6.17 -61.57
N GLN A 933 16.53 5.05 -61.18
CA GLN A 933 16.02 4.20 -60.11
C GLN A 933 16.18 4.88 -58.74
N HIS A 934 15.20 4.67 -57.88
CA HIS A 934 15.18 5.17 -56.50
C HIS A 934 14.78 4.05 -55.56
N TYR A 935 15.22 4.15 -54.31
CA TYR A 935 15.02 3.12 -53.29
C TYR A 935 14.62 3.72 -51.94
N LEU A 936 13.96 2.89 -51.13
CA LEU A 936 13.82 3.08 -49.69
C LEU A 936 14.96 2.33 -48.98
N ILE A 937 15.48 2.91 -47.90
CA ILE A 937 16.51 2.34 -47.04
C ILE A 937 15.82 1.85 -45.77
N PHE A 938 16.14 0.64 -45.33
CA PHE A 938 15.59 0.08 -44.11
C PHE A 938 16.58 -0.86 -43.42
N ASP A 939 16.38 -1.01 -42.12
CA ASP A 939 17.07 -1.96 -41.26
C ASP A 939 16.10 -3.07 -40.88
N SER A 940 16.55 -4.31 -40.99
CA SER A 940 15.79 -5.49 -40.56
C SER A 940 16.46 -6.09 -39.35
N TYR A 941 15.73 -6.12 -38.23
CA TYR A 941 16.23 -6.58 -36.92
C TYR A 941 15.83 -8.03 -36.62
N ALA A 942 14.88 -8.57 -37.36
CA ALA A 942 14.47 -9.97 -37.30
C ALA A 942 14.29 -10.55 -38.71
N ASN A 943 14.66 -11.83 -38.88
CA ASN A 943 14.32 -12.57 -40.10
C ASN A 943 12.81 -12.48 -40.30
N SER A 944 12.41 -11.98 -41.45
CA SER A 944 11.01 -11.68 -41.75
C SER A 944 10.75 -11.79 -43.24
N ILE A 945 9.50 -11.67 -43.65
CA ILE A 945 9.10 -11.69 -45.06
C ILE A 945 8.40 -10.37 -45.36
N LEU A 946 8.91 -9.64 -46.35
CA LEU A 946 8.16 -8.56 -47.00
C LEU A 946 7.11 -9.21 -47.91
N VAL A 947 5.91 -9.40 -47.37
CA VAL A 947 4.80 -10.08 -48.04
C VAL A 947 4.30 -9.24 -49.19
N SER A 948 3.90 -8.00 -48.90
CA SER A 948 3.29 -7.11 -49.86
C SER A 948 3.59 -5.64 -49.58
N VAL A 949 3.43 -4.79 -50.58
CA VAL A 949 3.52 -3.33 -50.46
C VAL A 949 2.39 -2.68 -51.25
N GLU A 950 1.91 -1.54 -50.81
CA GLU A 950 1.01 -0.67 -51.59
C GLU A 950 1.81 0.20 -52.57
N VAL A 951 1.29 0.35 -53.79
CA VAL A 951 1.85 1.21 -54.84
C VAL A 951 0.71 1.94 -55.54
N ASN A 952 0.99 3.11 -56.11
CA ASN A 952 0.03 3.84 -56.94
C ASN A 952 0.65 4.15 -58.31
N ALA A 953 0.09 3.60 -59.37
CA ALA A 953 0.68 3.64 -60.71
C ALA A 953 -0.16 4.41 -61.72
N GLN A 954 0.50 5.19 -62.58
CA GLN A 954 -0.07 5.77 -63.78
C GLN A 954 0.23 4.86 -64.98
N GLY A 955 -0.73 4.00 -65.31
CA GLY A 955 -0.67 3.03 -66.40
C GLY A 955 -0.27 1.62 -65.94
N ALA A 956 -1.04 0.62 -66.37
CA ALA A 956 -0.79 -0.78 -66.03
C ALA A 956 0.46 -1.32 -66.76
N GLY A 957 1.24 -2.17 -66.09
CA GLY A 957 2.34 -2.89 -66.73
C GLY A 957 3.29 -3.58 -65.75
N ASN A 958 4.24 -4.33 -66.29
CA ASN A 958 5.25 -5.02 -65.49
C ASN A 958 6.27 -4.03 -64.93
N ARG A 959 6.68 -4.23 -63.67
CA ARG A 959 7.72 -3.47 -62.98
C ARG A 959 8.69 -4.45 -62.34
N TYR A 960 9.99 -4.18 -62.50
CA TYR A 960 11.07 -4.92 -61.88
C TYR A 960 11.45 -4.25 -60.57
N ILE A 961 11.42 -5.02 -59.48
CA ILE A 961 11.65 -4.56 -58.11
C ILE A 961 12.79 -5.41 -57.55
N GLU A 962 13.77 -4.75 -56.93
CA GLU A 962 14.99 -5.39 -56.43
C GLU A 962 15.15 -5.08 -54.95
N LEU A 963 15.57 -6.08 -54.19
CA LEU A 963 16.05 -5.95 -52.82
C LEU A 963 17.55 -6.15 -52.85
N THR A 964 18.32 -5.18 -52.34
CA THR A 964 19.78 -5.27 -52.25
C THR A 964 20.29 -5.16 -50.83
N ASP A 965 21.47 -5.73 -50.57
CA ASP A 965 22.24 -5.45 -49.37
C ASP A 965 22.81 -4.01 -49.34
N TYR A 966 23.57 -3.67 -48.28
CA TYR A 966 24.13 -2.33 -48.11
C TYR A 966 25.15 -1.97 -49.20
N GLN A 967 25.88 -2.96 -49.72
CA GLN A 967 26.86 -2.82 -50.80
C GLN A 967 26.20 -2.73 -52.19
N GLY A 968 24.91 -3.03 -52.30
CA GLY A 968 24.14 -2.99 -53.54
C GLY A 968 24.10 -4.32 -54.30
N ASN A 969 24.48 -5.44 -53.69
CA ASN A 969 24.27 -6.75 -54.29
C ASN A 969 22.80 -7.15 -54.18
N ILE A 970 22.22 -7.68 -55.27
CA ILE A 970 20.84 -8.17 -55.28
C ILE A 970 20.74 -9.42 -54.40
N ILE A 971 19.86 -9.36 -53.39
CA ILE A 971 19.54 -10.49 -52.50
C ILE A 971 18.18 -11.12 -52.84
N ALA A 972 17.26 -10.36 -53.44
CA ALA A 972 16.04 -10.86 -54.04
C ALA A 972 15.55 -9.90 -55.13
N ASP A 973 14.82 -10.41 -56.13
CA ASP A 973 14.20 -9.59 -57.17
C ASP A 973 12.87 -10.21 -57.62
N LYS A 974 11.99 -9.36 -58.17
CA LYS A 974 10.71 -9.81 -58.73
C LYS A 974 10.20 -8.86 -59.79
N THR A 975 9.70 -9.43 -60.89
CA THR A 975 8.87 -8.69 -61.84
C THR A 975 7.40 -8.89 -61.48
N VAL A 976 6.69 -7.79 -61.17
CA VAL A 976 5.27 -7.82 -60.82
C VAL A 976 4.48 -6.97 -61.81
N ASN A 977 3.31 -7.46 -62.26
CA ASN A 977 2.37 -6.66 -63.04
C ASN A 977 1.60 -5.73 -62.10
N ILE A 978 1.77 -4.43 -62.27
CA ILE A 978 1.11 -3.41 -61.45
C ILE A 978 -0.06 -2.82 -62.25
N PRO A 979 -1.31 -2.90 -61.76
CA PRO A 979 -2.48 -2.25 -62.37
C PRO A 979 -2.39 -0.72 -62.34
N ASN A 980 -3.20 -0.04 -63.16
CA ASN A 980 -3.35 1.42 -63.09
C ASN A 980 -4.15 1.83 -61.83
N GLY A 981 -3.66 2.80 -61.06
CA GLY A 981 -4.22 3.27 -59.80
C GLY A 981 -3.49 2.69 -58.57
N ILE A 982 -4.11 2.86 -57.39
CA ILE A 982 -3.62 2.29 -56.12
C ILE A 982 -3.88 0.78 -56.12
N SER A 983 -2.86 0.00 -55.79
CA SER A 983 -2.95 -1.46 -55.66
C SER A 983 -1.91 -2.00 -54.68
N ARG A 984 -2.20 -3.14 -54.05
CA ARG A 984 -1.26 -3.86 -53.21
C ARG A 984 -0.62 -5.00 -54.01
N ILE A 985 0.70 -5.06 -54.00
CA ILE A 985 1.49 -6.02 -54.79
C ILE A 985 2.27 -6.97 -53.89
N ASN A 986 2.22 -8.26 -54.21
CA ASN A 986 2.91 -9.29 -53.43
C ASN A 986 4.35 -9.46 -53.89
N LEU A 987 5.30 -9.22 -52.98
CA LEU A 987 6.72 -9.41 -53.21
C LEU A 987 7.18 -10.78 -52.70
N GLY A 988 6.96 -11.07 -51.41
CA GLY A 988 7.39 -12.31 -50.77
C GLY A 988 8.91 -12.39 -50.64
N PHE A 989 9.58 -11.27 -50.40
CA PHE A 989 11.03 -11.24 -50.21
C PHE A 989 11.38 -11.63 -48.78
N ASN A 990 12.25 -12.63 -48.62
CA ASN A 990 12.84 -12.93 -47.33
C ASN A 990 13.82 -11.82 -46.96
N LEU A 991 13.58 -11.18 -45.82
CA LEU A 991 14.42 -10.12 -45.30
C LEU A 991 15.44 -10.72 -44.33
N PRO A 992 16.74 -10.67 -44.65
CA PRO A 992 17.78 -11.05 -43.71
C PRO A 992 17.94 -9.96 -42.64
N ILE A 993 18.42 -10.35 -41.47
CA ILE A 993 18.84 -9.40 -40.43
C ILE A 993 20.08 -8.65 -40.94
N ALA A 994 19.87 -7.39 -41.33
CA ALA A 994 20.89 -6.54 -41.92
C ALA A 994 20.44 -5.08 -41.88
N ASN A 995 21.41 -4.20 -41.70
CA ASN A 995 21.21 -2.76 -41.76
C ASN A 995 21.45 -2.25 -43.19
N ASN A 996 20.82 -1.13 -43.52
CA ASN A 996 20.93 -0.42 -44.79
C ASN A 996 20.56 -1.27 -46.01
N LEU A 997 19.58 -2.17 -45.84
CA LEU A 997 18.95 -2.85 -46.96
C LEU A 997 18.19 -1.84 -47.83
N LYS A 998 18.11 -2.10 -49.13
CA LYS A 998 17.48 -1.17 -50.09
C LYS A 998 16.43 -1.88 -50.92
N LEU A 999 15.20 -1.35 -50.90
CA LEU A 999 14.14 -1.78 -51.79
C LEU A 999 14.04 -0.81 -52.97
N TRP A 1000 14.49 -1.27 -54.14
CA TRP A 1000 14.61 -0.49 -55.36
C TRP A 1000 13.35 -0.56 -56.22
N GLY A 1001 12.89 0.62 -56.63
CA GLY A 1001 11.90 0.79 -57.67
C GLY A 1001 12.50 0.87 -59.08
N PRO A 1002 11.68 0.68 -60.12
CA PRO A 1002 12.13 0.71 -61.50
C PRO A 1002 12.50 2.12 -61.94
N GLY A 1003 13.37 2.23 -62.95
CA GLY A 1003 13.94 3.50 -63.41
C GLY A 1003 12.92 4.49 -63.94
N SER A 1004 11.91 4.04 -64.70
CA SER A 1004 10.77 4.85 -65.13
C SER A 1004 9.46 4.26 -64.60
N PRO A 1005 9.15 4.52 -63.33
CA PRO A 1005 8.17 3.72 -62.62
C PRO A 1005 6.73 4.12 -62.98
N TYR A 1006 6.51 5.40 -63.34
CA TYR A 1006 5.17 6.00 -63.33
C TYR A 1006 4.45 5.70 -62.01
N LEU A 1007 5.19 5.58 -60.91
CA LEU A 1007 4.68 5.33 -59.57
C LEU A 1007 4.65 6.63 -58.78
N TRP A 1008 3.68 6.74 -57.88
CA TRP A 1008 3.50 7.88 -57.01
C TRP A 1008 4.64 7.99 -56.00
N ARG A 1009 5.20 9.19 -55.89
CA ARG A 1009 6.20 9.55 -54.88
C ARG A 1009 5.66 10.71 -54.05
N ASN A 1010 5.72 10.58 -52.73
CA ASN A 1010 5.44 11.68 -51.82
C ASN A 1010 6.61 12.69 -51.83
N ASN A 1011 6.31 13.98 -51.95
CA ASN A 1011 7.31 15.05 -52.07
C ASN A 1011 7.56 15.80 -50.77
N SER A 1012 6.72 15.61 -49.74
CA SER A 1012 6.88 16.28 -48.45
C SER A 1012 6.13 15.57 -47.31
N GLY A 1013 6.56 15.84 -46.07
CA GLY A 1013 5.85 15.40 -44.86
C GLY A 1013 6.09 13.95 -44.46
N SER A 1014 7.13 13.30 -45.01
CA SER A 1014 7.61 11.99 -44.54
C SER A 1014 8.36 12.16 -43.21
N SER A 1015 8.17 11.23 -42.28
CA SER A 1015 8.80 11.26 -40.95
C SER A 1015 9.49 9.93 -40.67
N TYR A 1016 10.69 9.74 -41.23
CA TYR A 1016 11.51 8.58 -40.91
C TYR A 1016 12.02 8.67 -39.45
N PRO A 1017 12.18 7.53 -38.75
CA PRO A 1017 11.91 6.18 -39.23
C PRO A 1017 10.43 5.75 -39.14
N TYR A 1018 9.98 4.90 -40.06
CA TYR A 1018 8.74 4.13 -39.90
C TYR A 1018 9.10 2.75 -39.36
N GLN A 1019 8.63 2.40 -38.16
CA GLN A 1019 9.16 1.25 -37.43
C GLN A 1019 8.09 0.27 -36.94
N ILE A 1020 8.46 -1.01 -36.95
CA ILE A 1020 7.88 -2.08 -36.15
C ILE A 1020 8.95 -2.43 -35.12
N ASN A 1021 8.67 -2.16 -33.84
CA ASN A 1021 9.63 -2.36 -32.75
C ASN A 1021 10.26 -3.76 -32.81
N ASN A 1022 11.59 -3.82 -32.80
CA ASN A 1022 12.40 -5.04 -32.83
C ASN A 1022 12.26 -5.93 -34.09
N VAL A 1023 11.65 -5.44 -35.18
CA VAL A 1023 11.45 -6.22 -36.42
C VAL A 1023 12.04 -5.52 -37.64
N LEU A 1024 11.61 -4.29 -37.91
CA LEU A 1024 12.01 -3.55 -39.11
C LEU A 1024 11.84 -2.04 -38.92
N SER A 1025 12.78 -1.26 -39.46
CA SER A 1025 12.70 0.20 -39.48
C SER A 1025 13.05 0.73 -40.87
N ILE A 1026 12.11 1.41 -41.52
CA ILE A 1026 12.37 2.15 -42.77
C ILE A 1026 13.00 3.48 -42.36
N THR A 1027 14.30 3.63 -42.60
CA THR A 1027 15.14 4.71 -42.06
C THR A 1027 15.35 5.86 -43.03
N GLY A 1028 15.07 5.67 -44.32
CA GLY A 1028 15.19 6.76 -45.28
C GLY A 1028 14.93 6.37 -46.72
N CYS A 1029 15.38 7.21 -47.64
CA CYS A 1029 15.28 6.96 -49.08
C CYS A 1029 16.46 7.56 -49.85
N SER A 1030 16.54 7.26 -51.14
CA SER A 1030 17.59 7.74 -52.05
C SER A 1030 17.56 9.25 -52.40
N ALA A 1031 16.63 10.05 -51.86
CA ALA A 1031 16.63 11.49 -52.08
C ALA A 1031 17.55 12.23 -51.09
N THR A 1032 18.07 13.37 -51.53
CA THR A 1032 18.86 14.29 -50.68
C THR A 1032 18.01 15.04 -49.65
N ASP A 1033 16.69 15.08 -49.84
CA ASP A 1033 15.73 15.74 -48.94
C ASP A 1033 14.92 14.67 -48.18
N GLN A 1034 14.92 14.77 -46.86
CA GLN A 1034 14.27 13.87 -45.91
C GLN A 1034 12.74 13.88 -46.00
N GLY A 1035 12.14 14.87 -46.66
CA GLY A 1035 10.69 14.97 -46.84
C GLY A 1035 10.08 13.97 -47.84
N TYR A 1036 10.89 13.28 -48.65
CA TYR A 1036 10.44 12.43 -49.76
C TYR A 1036 10.24 10.97 -49.37
N TYR A 1037 9.29 10.28 -50.02
CA TYR A 1037 9.03 8.85 -49.85
C TYR A 1037 8.71 8.18 -51.19
N TYR A 1038 9.45 7.13 -51.54
CA TYR A 1038 9.47 6.54 -52.88
C TYR A 1038 8.69 5.23 -52.98
N TYR A 1039 7.61 5.27 -53.78
CA TYR A 1039 6.89 4.17 -54.44
C TYR A 1039 6.19 3.10 -53.59
N PHE A 1040 6.81 2.62 -52.51
CA PHE A 1040 6.37 1.43 -51.77
C PHE A 1040 5.83 1.83 -50.41
N TYR A 1041 4.52 1.94 -50.32
CA TYR A 1041 3.75 2.37 -49.16
C TYR A 1041 3.26 1.14 -48.38
N ASP A 1042 2.91 1.32 -47.10
CA ASP A 1042 2.15 0.35 -46.31
C ASP A 1042 2.61 -1.13 -46.47
N TRP A 1043 3.87 -1.39 -46.10
CA TRP A 1043 4.55 -2.68 -46.22
C TRP A 1043 3.96 -3.69 -45.24
N GLU A 1044 3.51 -4.83 -45.74
CA GLU A 1044 3.13 -5.98 -44.92
C GLU A 1044 4.35 -6.85 -44.63
N ILE A 1045 4.74 -6.90 -43.36
CA ILE A 1045 5.84 -7.69 -42.83
C ILE A 1045 5.28 -8.87 -42.04
N LYS A 1046 5.64 -10.10 -42.43
CA LYS A 1046 5.30 -11.30 -41.67
C LYS A 1046 6.54 -11.86 -40.97
N ILE A 1047 6.45 -12.06 -39.65
CA ILE A 1047 7.46 -12.78 -38.88
C ILE A 1047 7.29 -14.30 -39.16
N PRO A 1048 8.37 -15.09 -39.28
CA PRO A 1048 8.25 -16.53 -39.47
C PRO A 1048 7.46 -17.18 -38.33
N ASP A 1049 6.62 -18.15 -38.68
CA ASP A 1049 5.85 -18.90 -37.71
C ASP A 1049 6.78 -19.69 -36.76
N CYS A 1050 6.35 -19.89 -35.52
CA CYS A 1050 7.11 -20.64 -34.53
C CYS A 1050 6.64 -22.09 -34.53
N SER A 1051 7.54 -23.06 -34.49
CA SER A 1051 7.13 -24.47 -34.31
C SER A 1051 8.06 -25.20 -33.34
N SER A 1052 7.52 -26.13 -32.58
CA SER A 1052 8.28 -27.05 -31.71
C SER A 1052 9.13 -28.04 -32.51
N SER A 1053 9.88 -28.96 -31.90
CA SER A 1053 10.48 -30.08 -32.65
C SER A 1053 9.43 -31.12 -33.07
N LYS A 1054 9.57 -31.75 -34.25
CA LYS A 1054 8.72 -32.88 -34.63
C LYS A 1054 8.97 -34.09 -33.71
N VAL A 1055 7.92 -34.65 -33.13
CA VAL A 1055 7.98 -35.87 -32.32
C VAL A 1055 7.32 -37.05 -33.04
N PRO A 1056 7.89 -38.27 -32.93
CA PRO A 1056 7.34 -39.45 -33.58
C PRO A 1056 6.10 -39.96 -32.84
N ILE A 1057 5.09 -40.37 -33.58
CA ILE A 1057 3.91 -41.09 -33.09
C ILE A 1057 3.76 -42.38 -33.89
N ILE A 1058 3.69 -43.51 -33.19
CA ILE A 1058 3.77 -44.84 -33.80
C ILE A 1058 2.36 -45.45 -33.88
N ALA A 1059 1.97 -45.84 -35.09
CA ALA A 1059 0.87 -46.79 -35.32
C ALA A 1059 1.48 -48.19 -35.38
N PHE A 1060 1.43 -48.93 -34.28
CA PHE A 1060 2.04 -50.25 -34.16
C PHE A 1060 1.11 -51.32 -34.77
N VAL A 1061 1.65 -52.18 -35.64
CA VAL A 1061 0.92 -53.33 -36.19
C VAL A 1061 1.45 -54.60 -35.54
N ASP A 1062 0.59 -55.27 -34.79
CA ASP A 1062 0.90 -56.52 -34.07
C ASP A 1062 0.27 -57.74 -34.78
N GLU A 1063 0.85 -58.92 -34.64
CA GLU A 1063 0.39 -60.14 -35.33
C GLU A 1063 -0.87 -60.74 -34.68
N CYS A 1064 -2.06 -60.34 -35.14
CA CYS A 1064 -3.31 -60.90 -34.62
C CYS A 1064 -3.67 -62.25 -35.26
N GLN A 1065 -3.11 -63.35 -34.76
CA GLN A 1065 -3.47 -64.69 -35.24
C GLN A 1065 -4.52 -65.38 -34.36
N ASN A 1066 -5.67 -65.72 -34.95
CA ASN A 1066 -6.64 -66.73 -34.47
C ASN A 1066 -7.72 -66.30 -33.46
N ILE A 1067 -7.86 -65.02 -33.10
CA ILE A 1067 -8.97 -64.54 -32.26
C ILE A 1067 -9.68 -63.37 -32.93
N ALA A 1068 -10.93 -63.57 -33.35
CA ALA A 1068 -11.79 -62.48 -33.80
C ALA A 1068 -12.45 -61.79 -32.59
N GLU A 1069 -12.39 -60.46 -32.55
CA GLU A 1069 -13.13 -59.68 -31.56
C GLU A 1069 -14.64 -59.84 -31.75
N SER A 1070 -15.37 -60.00 -30.66
CA SER A 1070 -16.83 -59.98 -30.64
C SER A 1070 -17.28 -58.81 -29.77
N SER A 1071 -17.33 -57.62 -30.33
CA SER A 1071 -17.71 -56.42 -29.58
C SER A 1071 -19.18 -56.47 -29.16
N ASN A 1072 -19.46 -56.06 -27.92
CA ASN A 1072 -20.81 -55.97 -27.39
C ASN A 1072 -20.93 -54.67 -26.55
N GLN A 1073 -22.02 -53.92 -26.72
CA GLN A 1073 -22.30 -52.68 -25.98
C GLN A 1073 -22.53 -52.89 -24.47
N LEU A 1074 -22.49 -54.13 -23.99
CA LEU A 1074 -22.62 -54.49 -22.57
C LEU A 1074 -21.34 -54.36 -21.75
N ILE A 1075 -20.16 -54.17 -22.39
CA ILE A 1075 -18.85 -54.15 -21.73
C ILE A 1075 -18.13 -52.85 -22.09
N ASN A 1076 -17.84 -52.01 -21.08
CA ASN A 1076 -17.05 -50.79 -21.23
C ASN A 1076 -15.63 -51.04 -20.72
N ILE A 1077 -14.62 -50.67 -21.51
CA ILE A 1077 -13.20 -50.85 -21.18
C ILE A 1077 -12.50 -49.50 -21.29
N TYR A 1078 -11.93 -49.01 -20.19
CA TYR A 1078 -11.25 -47.71 -20.19
C TYR A 1078 -10.18 -47.56 -19.08
N PRO A 1079 -9.09 -46.79 -19.33
CA PRO A 1079 -8.65 -46.35 -20.65
C PRO A 1079 -8.17 -47.55 -21.48
N ASN A 1080 -8.35 -47.49 -22.79
CA ASN A 1080 -7.86 -48.49 -23.74
C ASN A 1080 -7.51 -47.74 -25.03
N PRO A 1081 -6.23 -47.44 -25.32
CA PRO A 1081 -5.01 -48.04 -24.76
C PRO A 1081 -4.75 -47.73 -23.28
N THR A 1082 -4.00 -48.59 -22.60
CA THR A 1082 -3.52 -48.37 -21.23
C THR A 1082 -2.05 -48.77 -21.08
N SER A 1083 -1.34 -48.17 -20.13
CA SER A 1083 0.00 -48.62 -19.73
C SER A 1083 -0.06 -49.61 -18.58
N ASN A 1084 -0.65 -49.20 -17.45
CA ASN A 1084 -0.54 -49.96 -16.20
C ASN A 1084 -1.83 -50.66 -15.78
N ARG A 1085 -2.99 -50.08 -16.07
CA ARG A 1085 -4.28 -50.55 -15.53
C ARG A 1085 -5.42 -50.27 -16.49
N VAL A 1086 -6.25 -51.27 -16.73
CA VAL A 1086 -7.51 -51.11 -17.47
C VAL A 1086 -8.69 -51.41 -16.56
N ASN A 1087 -9.72 -50.55 -16.61
CA ASN A 1087 -10.99 -50.78 -15.91
C ASN A 1087 -11.99 -51.40 -16.87
N ILE A 1088 -12.80 -52.31 -16.33
CA ILE A 1088 -13.82 -53.04 -17.06
C ILE A 1088 -15.12 -52.93 -16.29
N GLU A 1089 -16.17 -52.47 -16.97
CA GLU A 1089 -17.50 -52.31 -16.42
C GLU A 1089 -18.54 -53.07 -17.26
N LEU A 1090 -19.44 -53.76 -16.57
CA LEU A 1090 -20.56 -54.49 -17.17
C LEU A 1090 -21.84 -53.69 -16.97
N ASN A 1091 -22.54 -53.39 -18.06
CA ASN A 1091 -23.66 -52.43 -18.08
C ASN A 1091 -25.01 -52.99 -17.53
N ASP A 1092 -25.12 -54.30 -17.23
CA ASP A 1092 -26.35 -54.97 -16.74
C ASP A 1092 -26.12 -55.84 -15.46
N ASN A 1093 -27.17 -56.26 -14.75
CA ASN A 1093 -27.12 -57.23 -13.62
C ASN A 1093 -26.89 -58.69 -14.08
N ILE A 1094 -25.79 -58.91 -14.79
CA ILE A 1094 -25.41 -60.18 -15.43
C ILE A 1094 -24.37 -60.96 -14.59
N SER A 1095 -24.40 -62.29 -14.65
CA SER A 1095 -23.50 -63.13 -13.85
C SER A 1095 -22.22 -63.46 -14.60
N LEU A 1096 -21.10 -62.85 -14.20
CA LEU A 1096 -19.76 -63.25 -14.68
C LEU A 1096 -19.41 -64.65 -14.18
N LYS A 1097 -19.28 -65.62 -15.09
CA LYS A 1097 -18.92 -67.02 -14.80
C LYS A 1097 -17.43 -67.30 -14.90
N GLY A 1098 -16.70 -66.48 -15.65
CA GLY A 1098 -15.26 -66.62 -15.81
C GLY A 1098 -14.66 -65.47 -16.61
N LEU A 1099 -13.40 -65.16 -16.30
CA LEU A 1099 -12.62 -64.17 -17.02
C LEU A 1099 -11.20 -64.69 -17.19
N SER A 1100 -10.62 -64.44 -18.36
CA SER A 1100 -9.21 -64.67 -18.63
C SER A 1100 -8.69 -63.64 -19.61
N LEU A 1101 -7.48 -63.13 -19.37
CA LEU A 1101 -6.74 -62.39 -20.38
C LEU A 1101 -6.02 -63.39 -21.28
N LEU A 1102 -6.13 -63.21 -22.58
CA LEU A 1102 -5.46 -64.04 -23.58
C LEU A 1102 -4.39 -63.22 -24.28
N ASP A 1103 -3.26 -63.86 -24.59
CA ASP A 1103 -2.38 -63.34 -25.64
C ASP A 1103 -3.04 -63.50 -27.01
N ILE A 1104 -2.43 -62.89 -28.02
CA ILE A 1104 -2.84 -62.99 -29.42
C ILE A 1104 -2.97 -64.43 -29.93
N THR A 1105 -2.28 -65.41 -29.34
CA THR A 1105 -2.36 -66.82 -29.77
C THR A 1105 -3.51 -67.60 -29.12
N GLY A 1106 -4.24 -66.97 -28.20
CA GLY A 1106 -5.32 -67.59 -27.44
C GLY A 1106 -4.87 -68.28 -26.16
N ARG A 1107 -3.61 -68.10 -25.75
CA ARG A 1107 -3.09 -68.63 -24.50
C ARG A 1107 -3.45 -67.69 -23.36
N VAL A 1108 -3.97 -68.26 -22.27
CA VAL A 1108 -4.30 -67.52 -21.06
C VAL A 1108 -3.02 -66.97 -20.40
N ILE A 1109 -2.96 -65.66 -20.19
CA ILE A 1109 -1.89 -64.99 -19.47
C ILE A 1109 -2.29 -64.82 -18.01
N PRO A 1110 -1.44 -65.25 -17.05
CA PRO A 1110 -1.64 -64.95 -15.64
C PRO A 1110 -1.64 -63.43 -15.43
N THR A 1111 -2.80 -62.88 -15.09
CA THR A 1111 -2.98 -61.44 -14.84
C THR A 1111 -3.75 -61.27 -13.54
N ASN A 1112 -3.30 -60.34 -12.68
CA ASN A 1112 -3.98 -60.08 -11.43
C ASN A 1112 -5.28 -59.32 -11.70
N ILE A 1113 -6.40 -59.92 -11.30
CA ILE A 1113 -7.75 -59.36 -11.46
C ILE A 1113 -8.22 -58.89 -10.09
N PHE A 1114 -8.60 -57.63 -10.01
CA PHE A 1114 -9.06 -57.02 -8.77
C PHE A 1114 -10.53 -56.63 -8.92
N LEU A 1115 -11.39 -57.32 -8.16
CA LEU A 1115 -12.83 -57.11 -8.17
C LEU A 1115 -13.18 -55.93 -7.27
N ASN A 1116 -13.80 -54.88 -7.84
CA ASN A 1116 -14.29 -53.74 -7.06
C ASN A 1116 -15.75 -53.95 -6.63
N SER A 1117 -16.58 -54.54 -7.50
CA SER A 1117 -17.98 -54.93 -7.24
C SER A 1117 -18.39 -56.09 -8.15
N GLN A 1118 -19.66 -56.56 -8.09
CA GLN A 1118 -20.12 -57.64 -9.00
C GLN A 1118 -20.04 -57.27 -10.49
N ASN A 1119 -20.11 -55.98 -10.84
CA ASN A 1119 -20.17 -55.51 -12.23
C ASN A 1119 -19.01 -54.59 -12.63
N SER A 1120 -18.02 -54.36 -11.76
CA SER A 1120 -16.86 -53.50 -12.05
C SER A 1120 -15.58 -54.07 -11.45
N PHE A 1121 -14.52 -54.11 -12.24
CA PHE A 1121 -13.22 -54.63 -11.86
C PHE A 1121 -12.10 -54.04 -12.72
N TYR A 1122 -10.85 -54.26 -12.31
CA TYR A 1122 -9.70 -53.82 -13.10
C TYR A 1122 -8.64 -54.93 -13.22
N LEU A 1123 -7.84 -54.83 -14.28
CA LEU A 1123 -6.66 -55.65 -14.50
C LEU A 1123 -5.41 -54.80 -14.29
N ASP A 1124 -4.45 -55.34 -13.55
CA ASP A 1124 -3.10 -54.81 -13.50
C ASP A 1124 -2.30 -55.38 -14.68
N LEU A 1125 -1.92 -54.50 -15.60
CA LEU A 1125 -1.21 -54.83 -16.84
C LEU A 1125 0.24 -54.34 -16.82
N SER A 1126 0.71 -53.76 -15.72
CA SER A 1126 2.05 -53.12 -15.59
C SER A 1126 3.24 -54.05 -15.90
N ASN A 1127 3.03 -55.36 -15.92
CA ASN A 1127 4.07 -56.36 -16.20
C ASN A 1127 3.89 -57.04 -17.57
N LEU A 1128 2.91 -56.61 -18.37
CA LEU A 1128 2.72 -57.12 -19.73
C LEU A 1128 3.60 -56.35 -20.71
N ALA A 1129 4.07 -57.04 -21.74
CA ALA A 1129 4.73 -56.38 -22.86
C ALA A 1129 3.71 -55.55 -23.65
N ASP A 1130 4.16 -54.48 -24.29
CA ASP A 1130 3.31 -53.73 -25.22
C ASP A 1130 2.78 -54.65 -26.32
N GLY A 1131 1.50 -54.51 -26.65
CA GLY A 1131 0.85 -55.35 -27.64
C GLY A 1131 -0.65 -55.51 -27.44
N ILE A 1132 -1.25 -56.34 -28.28
CA ILE A 1132 -2.69 -56.64 -28.24
C ILE A 1132 -2.96 -57.84 -27.34
N TYR A 1133 -3.93 -57.68 -26.45
CA TYR A 1133 -4.44 -58.75 -25.62
C TYR A 1133 -5.95 -58.85 -25.79
N TYR A 1134 -6.49 -60.04 -25.56
CA TYR A 1134 -7.91 -60.27 -25.68
C TYR A 1134 -8.50 -60.63 -24.32
N LEU A 1135 -9.41 -59.81 -23.85
CA LEU A 1135 -10.22 -60.08 -22.68
C LEU A 1135 -11.32 -61.06 -23.05
N GLN A 1136 -11.23 -62.29 -22.54
CA GLN A 1136 -12.29 -63.27 -22.66
C GLN A 1136 -13.15 -63.28 -21.40
N LEU A 1137 -14.44 -63.05 -21.59
CA LEU A 1137 -15.47 -63.01 -20.56
C LEU A 1137 -16.52 -64.09 -20.84
N PHE A 1138 -16.87 -64.88 -19.83
CA PHE A 1138 -18.03 -65.78 -19.85
C PHE A 1138 -19.13 -65.14 -19.03
N ILE A 1139 -20.13 -64.60 -19.70
CA ILE A 1139 -21.27 -63.94 -19.08
C ILE A 1139 -22.49 -64.81 -19.36
N ASP A 1140 -23.12 -65.32 -18.29
CA ASP A 1140 -24.13 -66.37 -18.36
C ASP A 1140 -23.62 -67.61 -19.14
N GLU A 1141 -24.27 -67.98 -20.26
CA GLU A 1141 -23.83 -69.08 -21.13
C GLU A 1141 -23.06 -68.61 -22.38
N ASN A 1142 -22.86 -67.29 -22.54
CA ASN A 1142 -22.24 -66.70 -23.72
C ASN A 1142 -20.79 -66.30 -23.47
N LYS A 1143 -19.98 -66.43 -24.51
CA LYS A 1143 -18.56 -66.02 -24.51
C LYS A 1143 -18.40 -64.72 -25.28
N TYR A 1144 -17.77 -63.74 -24.64
CA TYR A 1144 -17.43 -62.44 -25.21
C TYR A 1144 -15.93 -62.24 -25.23
N ILE A 1145 -15.42 -61.65 -26.30
CA ILE A 1145 -14.00 -61.32 -26.46
C ILE A 1145 -13.90 -59.85 -26.85
N ASN A 1146 -13.23 -59.04 -26.04
CA ASN A 1146 -12.92 -57.63 -26.34
C ASN A 1146 -11.41 -57.41 -26.40
N LYS A 1147 -10.98 -56.50 -27.27
CA LYS A 1147 -9.57 -56.12 -27.44
C LYS A 1147 -9.12 -55.18 -26.33
N ILE A 1148 -7.93 -55.44 -25.76
CA ILE A 1148 -7.21 -54.56 -24.83
C ILE A 1148 -5.84 -54.27 -25.45
N ILE A 1149 -5.43 -53.01 -25.40
CA ILE A 1149 -4.15 -52.54 -25.89
C ILE A 1149 -3.31 -52.11 -24.70
N VAL A 1150 -2.13 -52.73 -24.54
CA VAL A 1150 -1.12 -52.33 -23.57
C VAL A 1150 -0.01 -51.55 -24.28
N GLN A 1151 0.29 -50.36 -23.79
CA GLN A 1151 1.30 -49.47 -24.36
C GLN A 1151 1.94 -48.62 -23.24
N HIS A 1152 3.23 -48.85 -22.97
CA HIS A 1152 4.02 -48.16 -21.94
C HIS A 1152 4.77 -46.93 -22.46
#